data_AF-A0A2P7TJW1-F1
#
_entry.id   AF-A0A2P7TJW1-F1
#
_cell.length_a   1.000
_cell.length_b   1.000
_cell.length_c   1.000
_cell.angle_alpha   90.00
_cell.angle_beta   90.00
_cell.angle_gamma   90.00
#
_symmetry.space_group_name_H-M   'P 1'
#
loop_
_entity.id
_entity.type
_entity.pdbx_description
1 polymer ?
#
loop_
_entity_poly.entity_id
_entity_poly.type
_entity_poly.pdbx_seq_one_letter_code
_entity_poly.pdbx_strand_id
1 'polypeptide(L)'
;MLVGQTPPEIDFCGFIEKPPLENGQTAKFYDRFGNAYTEEELMPAYHPLALRGNCDSGYFAVYFEGADWTTDEQATICQVFADLSELILSENDLPVDILLRKMTLQAGVAGTGTPFWEAECGMANSQILDLLNNAYIESYPVGYFLAEIQISNDVDWHTLADDLPTDDFANPTIAAGYLDLYSITLHEALHTLGFASRISVNGAPLPDGNFYSRWDRFIFSVPKDIYLLEHAATSDCCSEYAFNDDVDEFPDMPNNLAFGCDLQLAFKNTNGVIIAPVNVGAYTTFTGDNGPAFFLNKLSHLDFDCTTNLGLSPALKYVMHPGFNYAEARRIVTVEEQQILCALGYHLNTEENCQQNCEVFTNPDSYQIFLQGPAINNPLTIPLSGINGILANDLTPEDVTVTIETNCSFIGDLEVDFDGTEITLTAISTGIFHFCYTVVSCDGICQTETVTVNVNNEPVETQCDDPYCNIVCFGDFEGFVPAVYSIYGELNVPPIQFSEAPSSPSVENYDGNNVLTPGIGTGFDWDAIPIPLSQSIPVDCEVQISFNATALHMYFMGDDLTLQPTLQFTALSDYPCASFPFPNCTPGQFSLCGGTITAANMTPSPCGLPVDFQAVPAAGITSAINAIDFNNLPNYIFSWTNTTGQPVTNLLLNANVSVGDISNAGAVMTFLDNLIVTLECEEHISIESADLDEVCPGSMVSIPYTICLENPETEPLPPVNVFLDANTEALPGVSVIPGGIFNALGQANVAFDPNTNLCTTAYLNLSIGTAFTAGQEININMEAFNSGAGDFCISGNSSGLNTVLTIIDCGDPPPSPYNCLDMLNFFTVNAGTPNAFILSEFDTDRNSYSPPTSQTWQPGSHPFTAITGSSTDLSFNVDLVIPAGIELAINDMNLFFAPDKRILVQPGGSLSIENTVIDGVCEVMWTGVQVQGPGMNISPNSNNAGK
;
A
#
# COMPACT_ATOMS: atom_id res chain seq x y z
N MET A 1 3.31 -49.62 -37.36
CA MET A 1 2.13 -49.11 -36.63
C MET A 1 1.58 -50.24 -35.77
N LEU A 2 2.12 -50.37 -34.56
CA LEU A 2 1.49 -51.15 -33.50
C LEU A 2 0.57 -50.19 -32.76
N VAL A 3 -0.73 -50.44 -32.89
CA VAL A 3 -1.81 -49.76 -32.16
C VAL A 3 -1.96 -50.55 -30.85
N GLY A 4 -1.92 -49.87 -29.69
CA GLY A 4 -2.38 -50.48 -28.44
C GLY A 4 -1.48 -50.39 -27.20
N GLN A 5 -0.64 -49.36 -27.04
CA GLN A 5 -0.15 -48.99 -25.71
C GLN A 5 -0.71 -47.60 -25.39
N THR A 6 -1.54 -47.51 -24.35
CA THR A 6 -1.72 -46.26 -23.62
C THR A 6 -0.32 -45.74 -23.29
N PRO A 7 -0.01 -44.46 -23.53
CA PRO A 7 1.26 -43.91 -23.08
C PRO A 7 1.40 -44.17 -21.57
N PRO A 8 2.60 -44.51 -21.07
CA PRO A 8 2.81 -44.70 -19.64
C PRO A 8 2.42 -43.42 -18.89
N GLU A 9 1.86 -43.61 -17.69
CA GLU A 9 1.70 -42.56 -16.68
C GLU A 9 3.05 -41.85 -16.48
N ILE A 10 3.02 -40.53 -16.44
CA ILE A 10 4.21 -39.71 -16.28
C ILE A 10 4.37 -39.39 -14.80
N ASP A 11 5.53 -39.75 -14.23
CA ASP A 11 5.99 -39.24 -12.92
C ASP A 11 6.40 -37.78 -13.10
N PHE A 12 5.46 -36.86 -12.93
CA PHE A 12 5.64 -35.52 -13.50
C PHE A 12 6.41 -34.53 -12.62
N CYS A 13 6.63 -34.85 -11.34
CA CYS A 13 7.31 -33.96 -10.39
C CYS A 13 8.81 -34.22 -10.31
N GLY A 14 9.58 -33.23 -10.76
CA GLY A 14 11.04 -33.26 -10.76
C GLY A 14 11.64 -32.72 -9.46
N PHE A 15 12.91 -32.35 -9.55
CA PHE A 15 13.64 -31.69 -8.48
C PHE A 15 14.57 -30.63 -9.05
N ILE A 16 14.87 -29.62 -8.23
CA ILE A 16 15.88 -28.62 -8.55
C ILE A 16 17.20 -29.04 -7.90
N GLU A 17 18.29 -29.02 -8.68
CA GLU A 17 19.64 -29.23 -8.17
C GLU A 17 20.48 -28.01 -8.49
N LYS A 18 20.96 -27.35 -7.44
CA LYS A 18 21.82 -26.17 -7.53
C LYS A 18 23.21 -26.49 -6.97
N PRO A 19 24.28 -26.00 -7.60
CA PRO A 19 25.62 -26.06 -6.99
C PRO A 19 25.64 -25.39 -5.61
N PRO A 20 26.42 -25.91 -4.64
CA PRO A 20 26.61 -25.24 -3.35
C PRO A 20 27.14 -23.82 -3.53
N LEU A 21 26.79 -22.92 -2.60
CA LEU A 21 27.31 -21.55 -2.58
C LEU A 21 28.85 -21.52 -2.53
N GLU A 22 29.44 -20.53 -3.19
CA GLU A 22 30.88 -20.35 -3.19
C GLU A 22 31.39 -19.87 -1.82
N ASN A 23 32.68 -20.09 -1.56
CA ASN A 23 33.28 -19.83 -0.26
C ASN A 23 33.27 -18.32 0.07
N GLY A 24 32.50 -17.92 1.08
CA GLY A 24 32.32 -16.52 1.49
C GLY A 24 30.93 -15.94 1.22
N GLN A 25 30.07 -16.66 0.48
CA GLN A 25 28.65 -16.32 0.33
C GLN A 25 27.86 -16.88 1.52
N THR A 26 26.87 -16.11 1.99
CA THR A 26 25.96 -16.51 3.07
C THR A 26 24.60 -16.83 2.48
N ALA A 27 24.09 -18.02 2.78
CA ALA A 27 22.73 -18.41 2.42
C ALA A 27 21.73 -17.64 3.29
N LYS A 28 20.71 -17.06 2.64
CA LYS A 28 19.55 -16.46 3.31
C LYS A 28 18.32 -17.35 3.12
N PHE A 29 18.12 -17.82 1.90
CA PHE A 29 16.94 -18.59 1.52
C PHE A 29 17.26 -20.05 1.18
N TYR A 30 16.28 -20.91 1.35
CA TYR A 30 16.36 -22.33 1.05
C TYR A 30 15.13 -22.78 0.27
N ASP A 31 15.30 -23.67 -0.71
CA ASP A 31 14.19 -24.29 -1.43
C ASP A 31 13.81 -25.65 -0.84
N ARG A 32 12.73 -26.27 -1.34
CA ARG A 32 12.19 -27.52 -0.76
C ARG A 32 13.12 -28.73 -0.92
N PHE A 33 14.12 -28.63 -1.78
CA PHE A 33 15.10 -29.69 -2.04
C PHE A 33 16.40 -29.50 -1.24
N GLY A 34 16.49 -28.42 -0.46
CA GLY A 34 17.64 -28.09 0.38
C GLY A 34 18.69 -27.24 -0.33
N ASN A 35 18.42 -26.74 -1.54
CA ASN A 35 19.35 -25.81 -2.17
C ASN A 35 19.33 -24.48 -1.43
N ALA A 36 20.51 -23.91 -1.23
CA ALA A 36 20.71 -22.64 -0.57
C ALA A 36 20.89 -21.50 -1.58
N TYR A 37 20.29 -20.35 -1.29
CA TYR A 37 20.27 -19.16 -2.14
C TYR A 37 20.72 -17.94 -1.34
N THR A 38 21.52 -17.08 -1.98
CA THR A 38 21.75 -15.73 -1.47
C THR A 38 20.54 -14.86 -1.77
N GLU A 39 20.44 -13.71 -1.11
CA GLU A 39 19.41 -12.72 -1.42
C GLU A 39 19.52 -12.21 -2.86
N GLU A 40 20.75 -11.95 -3.32
CA GLU A 40 21.04 -11.49 -4.68
C GLU A 40 20.57 -12.49 -5.74
N GLU A 41 20.72 -13.80 -5.52
CA GLU A 41 20.32 -14.84 -6.48
C GLU A 41 18.80 -14.87 -6.73
N LEU A 42 17.98 -14.36 -5.80
CA LEU A 42 16.53 -14.32 -5.96
C LEU A 42 16.02 -12.97 -6.46
N MET A 43 16.88 -11.97 -6.63
CA MET A 43 16.47 -10.66 -7.15
C MET A 43 16.20 -10.72 -8.67
N PRO A 44 15.17 -10.04 -9.19
CA PRO A 44 14.92 -9.93 -10.63
C PRO A 44 16.13 -9.44 -11.44
N ALA A 45 16.99 -8.61 -10.83
CA ALA A 45 18.23 -8.12 -11.46
C ALA A 45 19.24 -9.24 -11.79
N TYR A 46 19.27 -10.33 -11.00
CA TYR A 46 20.10 -11.50 -11.27
C TYR A 46 19.54 -12.38 -12.40
N HIS A 47 18.29 -12.12 -12.78
CA HIS A 47 17.55 -12.76 -13.86
C HIS A 47 17.22 -11.77 -14.99
N PRO A 48 18.22 -11.19 -15.69
CA PRO A 48 17.99 -10.14 -16.69
C PRO A 48 17.22 -10.60 -17.93
N LEU A 49 17.01 -11.91 -18.07
CA LEU A 49 16.20 -12.50 -19.14
C LEU A 49 14.78 -12.84 -18.69
N ALA A 50 14.47 -12.72 -17.40
CA ALA A 50 13.13 -12.87 -16.88
C ALA A 50 12.33 -11.61 -17.22
N LEU A 51 11.24 -11.77 -17.96
CA LEU A 51 10.36 -10.68 -18.36
C LEU A 51 9.02 -10.86 -17.67
N ARG A 52 8.51 -9.79 -17.05
CA ARG A 52 7.17 -9.79 -16.48
C ARG A 52 6.14 -10.11 -17.56
N GLY A 53 5.24 -11.03 -17.27
CA GLY A 53 4.14 -11.41 -18.14
C GLY A 53 3.25 -10.21 -18.46
N ASN A 54 2.81 -10.11 -19.72
CA ASN A 54 1.85 -9.08 -20.14
C ASN A 54 0.41 -9.60 -20.01
N CYS A 55 -0.01 -9.84 -18.76
CA CYS A 55 -1.28 -10.47 -18.40
C CYS A 55 -1.72 -10.03 -17.00
N ASP A 56 -3.01 -10.21 -16.70
CA ASP A 56 -3.56 -10.03 -15.36
C ASP A 56 -3.44 -11.36 -14.60
N SER A 57 -2.82 -11.33 -13.43
CA SER A 57 -2.60 -12.48 -12.53
C SER A 57 -2.91 -12.11 -11.08
N GLY A 58 -3.77 -11.09 -10.89
CA GLY A 58 -4.08 -10.55 -9.57
C GLY A 58 -2.84 -10.01 -8.87
N TYR A 59 -2.69 -10.32 -7.59
CA TYR A 59 -1.53 -9.92 -6.79
C TYR A 59 -0.28 -10.80 -7.03
N PHE A 60 -0.34 -11.85 -7.85
CA PHE A 60 0.87 -12.57 -8.27
C PHE A 60 1.51 -11.85 -9.44
N ALA A 61 2.81 -11.56 -9.35
CA ALA A 61 3.60 -11.01 -10.44
C ALA A 61 4.46 -12.12 -11.06
N VAL A 62 4.05 -12.58 -12.25
CA VAL A 62 4.65 -13.73 -12.92
C VAL A 62 5.74 -13.29 -13.91
N TYR A 63 6.95 -13.82 -13.77
CA TYR A 63 8.09 -13.49 -14.63
C TYR A 63 8.53 -14.70 -15.43
N PHE A 64 8.63 -14.56 -16.75
CA PHE A 64 8.98 -15.64 -17.66
C PHE A 64 10.45 -15.52 -18.09
N GLU A 65 11.24 -16.53 -17.77
CA GLU A 65 12.60 -16.72 -18.23
C GLU A 65 12.67 -17.88 -19.24
N GLY A 66 13.40 -17.66 -20.34
CA GLY A 66 13.51 -18.58 -21.47
C GLY A 66 12.90 -18.02 -22.75
N ALA A 67 13.54 -18.28 -23.90
CA ALA A 67 13.18 -17.61 -25.17
C ALA A 67 11.99 -18.25 -25.92
N ASP A 68 11.49 -19.40 -25.46
CA ASP A 68 10.58 -20.26 -26.24
C ASP A 68 9.15 -20.30 -25.66
N TRP A 69 8.76 -19.31 -24.87
CA TRP A 69 7.38 -19.14 -24.39
C TRP A 69 6.48 -18.60 -25.50
N THR A 70 5.39 -19.30 -25.80
CA THR A 70 4.34 -18.79 -26.68
C THR A 70 3.37 -17.89 -25.92
N THR A 71 2.64 -17.04 -26.64
CA THR A 71 1.62 -16.17 -26.02
C THR A 71 0.50 -16.97 -25.36
N ASP A 72 0.10 -18.11 -25.95
CA ASP A 72 -0.97 -18.96 -25.41
C ASP A 72 -0.54 -19.71 -24.15
N GLU A 73 0.74 -20.12 -24.07
CA GLU A 73 1.33 -20.69 -22.86
C GLU A 73 1.40 -19.66 -21.74
N GLN A 74 1.90 -18.45 -22.01
CA GLN A 74 1.94 -17.38 -21.00
C GLN A 74 0.53 -17.05 -20.51
N ALA A 75 -0.44 -16.88 -21.41
CA ALA A 75 -1.83 -16.60 -21.04
C ALA A 75 -2.44 -17.72 -20.18
N THR A 76 -2.16 -18.99 -20.51
CA THR A 76 -2.61 -20.15 -19.72
C THR A 76 -2.05 -20.12 -18.31
N ILE A 77 -0.75 -19.82 -18.16
CA ILE A 77 -0.09 -19.78 -16.86
C ILE A 77 -0.57 -18.57 -16.05
N CYS A 78 -0.71 -17.39 -16.66
CA CYS A 78 -1.26 -16.23 -15.97
C CYS A 78 -2.67 -16.50 -15.45
N GLN A 79 -3.50 -17.22 -16.22
CA GLN A 79 -4.83 -17.61 -15.77
C GLN A 79 -4.80 -18.49 -14.52
N VAL A 80 -3.81 -19.39 -14.36
CA VAL A 80 -3.65 -20.18 -13.13
C VAL A 80 -3.47 -19.27 -11.91
N PHE A 81 -2.61 -18.26 -12.03
CA PHE A 81 -2.35 -17.32 -10.93
C PHE A 81 -3.49 -16.32 -10.71
N ALA A 82 -4.24 -15.96 -11.76
CA ALA A 82 -5.49 -15.22 -11.64
C ALA A 82 -6.53 -16.03 -10.84
N ASP A 83 -6.74 -17.30 -11.18
CA ASP A 83 -7.68 -18.16 -10.47
C ASP A 83 -7.25 -18.43 -9.02
N LEU A 84 -5.94 -18.54 -8.75
CA LEU A 84 -5.39 -18.66 -7.40
C LEU A 84 -5.56 -17.37 -6.57
N SER A 85 -5.39 -16.19 -7.18
CA SER A 85 -5.62 -14.90 -6.51
C SER A 85 -7.11 -14.59 -6.30
N GLU A 86 -8.00 -15.21 -7.07
CA GLU A 86 -9.41 -15.21 -6.72
C GLU A 86 -9.68 -16.10 -5.50
N LEU A 87 -9.05 -17.27 -5.41
CA LEU A 87 -9.25 -18.25 -4.34
C LEU A 87 -8.65 -17.83 -2.99
N ILE A 88 -7.43 -17.31 -3.00
CA ILE A 88 -6.66 -16.93 -1.80
C ILE A 88 -6.80 -15.43 -1.59
N LEU A 89 -6.99 -15.01 -0.34
CA LEU A 89 -7.05 -13.61 0.05
C LEU A 89 -5.66 -13.13 0.45
N SER A 90 -5.36 -11.87 0.12
CA SER A 90 -4.15 -11.17 0.55
C SER A 90 -4.55 -10.09 1.56
N GLU A 91 -3.77 -9.97 2.64
CA GLU A 91 -3.93 -8.89 3.63
C GLU A 91 -3.25 -7.58 3.17
N ASN A 92 -2.55 -7.59 2.03
CA ASN A 92 -1.88 -6.43 1.45
C ASN A 92 -1.92 -6.41 -0.09
N ASP A 93 -1.51 -5.29 -0.67
CA ASP A 93 -1.46 -5.07 -2.13
C ASP A 93 -0.05 -5.33 -2.73
N LEU A 94 0.89 -5.91 -1.99
CA LEU A 94 2.23 -6.19 -2.53
C LEU A 94 2.19 -7.35 -3.53
N PRO A 95 2.96 -7.24 -4.63
CA PRO A 95 3.04 -8.32 -5.60
C PRO A 95 3.84 -9.51 -5.04
N VAL A 96 3.30 -10.72 -5.24
CA VAL A 96 4.03 -11.97 -5.03
C VAL A 96 4.81 -12.29 -6.30
N ASP A 97 6.11 -11.98 -6.31
CA ASP A 97 6.98 -12.21 -7.47
C ASP A 97 7.29 -13.72 -7.63
N ILE A 98 6.87 -14.33 -8.76
CA ILE A 98 7.11 -15.74 -9.08
C ILE A 98 7.98 -15.85 -10.35
N LEU A 99 9.08 -16.60 -10.26
CA LEU A 99 9.94 -16.89 -11.41
C LEU A 99 9.51 -18.16 -12.14
N LEU A 100 9.22 -18.07 -13.43
CA LEU A 100 8.88 -19.19 -14.30
C LEU A 100 9.97 -19.43 -15.34
N ARG A 101 10.47 -20.65 -15.41
CA ARG A 101 11.57 -21.01 -16.33
C ARG A 101 11.15 -22.11 -17.27
N LYS A 102 11.32 -21.90 -18.58
CA LYS A 102 11.17 -22.97 -19.57
C LYS A 102 12.51 -23.61 -19.84
N MET A 103 12.66 -24.89 -19.53
CA MET A 103 13.93 -25.59 -19.70
C MET A 103 13.76 -27.10 -19.87
N THR A 104 14.85 -27.78 -20.24
CA THR A 104 14.89 -29.23 -20.29
C THR A 104 15.01 -29.78 -18.87
N LEU A 105 14.01 -30.55 -18.45
CA LEU A 105 13.94 -31.19 -17.13
C LEU A 105 14.40 -32.66 -17.19
N GLN A 106 14.36 -33.35 -16.06
CA GLN A 106 14.66 -34.79 -16.00
C GLN A 106 13.69 -35.57 -16.91
N ALA A 107 14.14 -36.70 -17.44
CA ALA A 107 13.32 -37.50 -18.36
C ALA A 107 12.02 -37.96 -17.67
N GLY A 108 10.88 -37.58 -18.25
CA GLY A 108 9.56 -37.88 -17.69
C GLY A 108 9.05 -36.81 -16.72
N VAL A 109 9.74 -35.70 -16.50
CA VAL A 109 9.25 -34.60 -15.67
C VAL A 109 8.57 -33.54 -16.55
N ALA A 110 7.40 -33.07 -16.13
CA ALA A 110 6.66 -32.02 -16.82
C ALA A 110 6.84 -30.65 -16.14
N GLY A 111 7.00 -30.64 -14.82
CA GLY A 111 7.16 -29.43 -14.03
C GLY A 111 7.92 -29.67 -12.71
N THR A 112 8.37 -28.57 -12.10
CA THR A 112 8.89 -28.56 -10.73
C THR A 112 8.70 -27.17 -10.13
N GLY A 113 7.85 -27.06 -9.11
CA GLY A 113 7.68 -25.86 -8.29
C GLY A 113 8.45 -25.95 -6.99
N THR A 114 8.90 -24.83 -6.45
CA THR A 114 9.39 -24.71 -5.08
C THR A 114 9.08 -23.33 -4.51
N PRO A 115 8.64 -23.22 -3.25
CA PRO A 115 8.76 -21.97 -2.51
C PRO A 115 10.18 -21.77 -2.03
N PHE A 116 10.46 -20.55 -1.59
CA PHE A 116 11.61 -20.23 -0.76
C PHE A 116 11.19 -20.02 0.70
N TRP A 117 12.09 -20.42 1.60
CA TRP A 117 11.99 -20.25 3.06
C TRP A 117 13.23 -19.51 3.55
N GLU A 118 13.07 -18.69 4.57
CA GLU A 118 14.19 -18.27 5.40
C GLU A 118 14.49 -19.35 6.47
N ALA A 119 15.74 -19.46 6.91
CA ALA A 119 16.08 -20.45 7.93
C ALA A 119 15.53 -20.02 9.29
N GLU A 120 14.50 -20.72 9.75
CA GLU A 120 13.90 -20.54 11.07
C GLU A 120 14.29 -21.67 12.02
N CYS A 121 13.98 -21.48 13.30
CA CYS A 121 14.21 -22.52 14.30
C CYS A 121 13.10 -23.58 14.28
N GLY A 122 13.44 -24.78 13.80
CA GLY A 122 12.60 -25.98 13.90
C GLY A 122 11.54 -26.11 12.81
N MET A 123 10.66 -25.11 12.66
CA MET A 123 9.65 -25.02 11.60
C MET A 123 9.81 -23.70 10.86
N ALA A 124 9.56 -23.67 9.55
CA ALA A 124 9.59 -22.44 8.77
C ALA A 124 8.37 -22.24 7.88
N ASN A 125 8.05 -20.98 7.61
CA ASN A 125 7.00 -20.55 6.70
C ASN A 125 7.58 -20.27 5.30
N SER A 126 6.81 -20.58 4.27
CA SER A 126 7.19 -20.15 2.92
C SER A 126 7.01 -18.64 2.82
N GLN A 127 7.92 -17.95 2.13
CA GLN A 127 7.88 -16.50 2.00
C GLN A 127 6.57 -15.98 1.36
N ILE A 128 5.93 -16.77 0.48
CA ILE A 128 4.59 -16.44 -0.05
C ILE A 128 3.53 -16.37 1.05
N LEU A 129 3.56 -17.33 1.99
CA LEU A 129 2.62 -17.38 3.11
C LEU A 129 2.84 -16.19 4.05
N ASP A 130 4.11 -15.89 4.36
CA ASP A 130 4.47 -14.75 5.20
C ASP A 130 4.02 -13.43 4.56
N LEU A 131 4.26 -13.26 3.25
CA LEU A 131 3.84 -12.06 2.54
C LEU A 131 2.31 -11.92 2.55
N LEU A 132 1.55 -12.96 2.17
CA LEU A 132 0.09 -12.83 2.00
C LEU A 132 -0.67 -12.64 3.31
N ASN A 133 -0.13 -13.13 4.43
CA ASN A 133 -0.75 -12.98 5.75
C ASN A 133 -0.28 -11.69 6.48
N ASN A 134 0.66 -10.92 5.93
CA ASN A 134 1.17 -9.73 6.60
C ASN A 134 0.37 -8.48 6.21
N ALA A 135 -0.41 -7.92 7.15
CA ALA A 135 -1.15 -6.67 6.93
C ALA A 135 -0.28 -5.40 7.01
N TYR A 136 0.95 -5.49 7.54
CA TYR A 136 1.86 -4.36 7.78
C TYR A 136 3.08 -4.42 6.84
N ILE A 137 3.02 -3.57 5.82
CA ILE A 137 3.88 -3.60 4.62
C ILE A 137 5.26 -2.93 4.84
N GLU A 138 5.41 -2.08 5.86
CA GLU A 138 6.52 -1.10 6.01
C GLU A 138 7.92 -1.69 6.19
N SER A 139 8.04 -3.00 6.14
CA SER A 139 9.18 -3.73 6.68
C SER A 139 9.36 -5.13 6.09
N TYR A 140 8.45 -5.56 5.20
CA TYR A 140 8.68 -6.76 4.40
C TYR A 140 9.57 -6.38 3.22
N PRO A 141 10.78 -6.94 3.10
CA PRO A 141 11.69 -6.52 2.05
C PRO A 141 11.15 -6.97 0.68
N VAL A 142 10.75 -5.98 -0.11
CA VAL A 142 10.23 -6.16 -1.47
C VAL A 142 11.37 -6.30 -2.48
N GLY A 143 11.17 -7.12 -3.52
CA GLY A 143 12.05 -7.16 -4.69
C GLY A 143 12.86 -8.44 -4.92
N TYR A 144 12.42 -9.58 -4.40
CA TYR A 144 12.94 -10.91 -4.76
C TYR A 144 11.82 -11.88 -5.15
N PHE A 145 12.16 -12.87 -5.96
CA PHE A 145 11.29 -13.99 -6.27
C PHE A 145 11.04 -14.82 -5.01
N LEU A 146 9.76 -15.05 -4.68
CA LEU A 146 9.33 -15.80 -3.50
C LEU A 146 9.12 -17.29 -3.80
N ALA A 147 9.07 -17.63 -5.08
CA ALA A 147 9.05 -19.00 -5.56
C ALA A 147 9.58 -19.12 -7.00
N GLU A 148 9.95 -20.35 -7.37
CA GLU A 148 10.35 -20.73 -8.72
C GLU A 148 9.48 -21.90 -9.23
N ILE A 149 9.06 -21.82 -10.50
CA ILE A 149 8.43 -22.91 -11.24
C ILE A 149 9.21 -23.17 -12.52
N GLN A 150 9.73 -24.38 -12.68
CA GLN A 150 10.33 -24.85 -13.92
C GLN A 150 9.33 -25.67 -14.71
N ILE A 151 9.15 -25.37 -15.99
CA ILE A 151 8.27 -26.07 -16.93
C ILE A 151 9.10 -26.68 -18.05
N SER A 152 8.79 -27.93 -18.39
CA SER A 152 9.51 -28.67 -19.42
C SER A 152 9.32 -28.06 -20.82
N ASN A 153 10.41 -27.92 -21.56
CA ASN A 153 10.39 -27.60 -22.99
C ASN A 153 10.29 -28.83 -23.91
N ASP A 154 10.33 -30.05 -23.35
CA ASP A 154 10.31 -31.31 -24.08
C ASP A 154 8.91 -31.97 -24.13
N VAL A 155 7.87 -31.20 -23.77
CA VAL A 155 6.48 -31.63 -23.71
C VAL A 155 5.63 -30.85 -24.70
N ASP A 156 4.71 -31.55 -25.37
CA ASP A 156 3.67 -30.92 -26.18
C ASP A 156 2.50 -30.49 -25.28
N TRP A 157 2.31 -29.18 -25.15
CA TRP A 157 1.32 -28.56 -24.26
C TRP A 157 -0.03 -28.35 -24.92
N HIS A 158 -1.11 -28.68 -24.21
CA HIS A 158 -2.47 -28.20 -24.47
C HIS A 158 -2.69 -26.95 -23.61
N THR A 159 -3.02 -25.84 -24.27
CA THR A 159 -3.25 -24.53 -23.63
C THR A 159 -4.74 -24.22 -23.53
N LEU A 160 -5.12 -23.20 -22.76
CA LEU A 160 -6.52 -22.75 -22.72
C LEU A 160 -7.04 -22.27 -24.08
N ALA A 161 -6.15 -21.79 -24.96
CA ALA A 161 -6.51 -21.37 -26.32
C ALA A 161 -6.93 -22.55 -27.22
N ASP A 162 -6.52 -23.77 -26.86
CA ASP A 162 -6.86 -25.00 -27.58
C ASP A 162 -8.22 -25.59 -27.15
N ASP A 163 -8.81 -25.09 -26.06
CA ASP A 163 -10.11 -25.53 -25.57
C ASP A 163 -11.23 -25.20 -26.59
N LEU A 164 -12.15 -26.14 -26.78
CA LEU A 164 -13.29 -25.89 -27.65
C LEU A 164 -14.31 -24.99 -26.92
N PRO A 165 -15.03 -24.10 -27.62
CA PRO A 165 -16.06 -23.26 -26.99
C PRO A 165 -17.22 -24.01 -26.32
N THR A 166 -17.33 -25.33 -26.55
CA THR A 166 -18.33 -26.22 -25.95
C THR A 166 -17.79 -27.02 -24.77
N ASP A 167 -16.48 -26.94 -24.51
CA ASP A 167 -15.85 -27.69 -23.44
C ASP A 167 -16.22 -27.12 -22.07
N ASP A 168 -16.29 -28.01 -21.08
CA ASP A 168 -16.33 -27.64 -19.68
C ASP A 168 -14.91 -27.32 -19.24
N PHE A 169 -14.71 -26.22 -18.51
CA PHE A 169 -13.39 -25.79 -18.05
C PHE A 169 -12.69 -26.88 -17.23
N ALA A 170 -13.43 -27.61 -16.39
CA ALA A 170 -12.88 -28.69 -15.58
C ALA A 170 -12.61 -29.97 -16.38
N ASN A 171 -13.23 -30.13 -17.55
CA ASN A 171 -13.15 -31.34 -18.38
C ASN A 171 -13.02 -31.00 -19.87
N PRO A 172 -11.92 -30.33 -20.28
CA PRO A 172 -11.66 -29.96 -21.67
C PRO A 172 -11.40 -31.18 -22.56
N THR A 173 -11.60 -31.01 -23.87
CA THR A 173 -11.27 -32.04 -24.85
C THR A 173 -9.80 -31.92 -25.26
N ILE A 174 -8.92 -32.74 -24.64
CA ILE A 174 -7.47 -32.71 -24.92
C ILE A 174 -7.08 -33.80 -25.92
N ALA A 175 -6.21 -33.44 -26.88
CA ALA A 175 -5.71 -34.38 -27.88
C ALA A 175 -4.75 -35.42 -27.28
N ALA A 176 -4.79 -36.65 -27.80
CA ALA A 176 -3.90 -37.72 -27.37
C ALA A 176 -2.42 -37.34 -27.63
N GLY A 177 -1.59 -37.44 -26.59
CA GLY A 177 -0.17 -37.07 -26.65
C GLY A 177 0.15 -35.67 -26.12
N TYR A 178 -0.86 -34.89 -25.73
CA TYR A 178 -0.68 -33.59 -25.09
C TYR A 178 -0.91 -33.67 -23.58
N LEU A 179 -0.18 -32.84 -22.83
CA LEU A 179 -0.40 -32.59 -21.41
C LEU A 179 -1.07 -31.22 -21.22
N ASP A 180 -2.00 -31.13 -20.28
CA ASP A 180 -2.69 -29.87 -19.96
C ASP A 180 -1.76 -28.94 -19.19
N LEU A 181 -1.34 -27.84 -19.81
CA LEU A 181 -0.42 -26.89 -19.18
C LEU A 181 -1.04 -26.27 -17.93
N TYR A 182 -2.34 -25.93 -17.98
CA TYR A 182 -3.03 -25.37 -16.83
C TYR A 182 -2.93 -26.27 -15.60
N SER A 183 -3.24 -27.57 -15.77
CA SER A 183 -3.19 -28.54 -14.67
C SER A 183 -1.79 -28.72 -14.08
N ILE A 184 -0.76 -28.77 -14.94
CA ILE A 184 0.63 -28.92 -14.48
C ILE A 184 1.09 -27.65 -13.75
N THR A 185 0.82 -26.47 -14.31
CA THR A 185 1.17 -25.21 -13.67
C THR A 185 0.43 -25.05 -12.33
N LEU A 186 -0.85 -25.40 -12.25
CA LEU A 186 -1.61 -25.37 -10.99
C LEU A 186 -1.01 -26.30 -9.94
N HIS A 187 -0.58 -27.50 -10.35
CA HIS A 187 0.11 -28.42 -9.44
C HIS A 187 1.40 -27.82 -8.90
N GLU A 188 2.28 -27.31 -9.77
CA GLU A 188 3.54 -26.73 -9.32
C GLU A 188 3.31 -25.45 -8.48
N ALA A 189 2.27 -24.67 -8.79
CA ALA A 189 1.88 -23.52 -7.99
C ALA A 189 1.43 -23.92 -6.58
N LEU A 190 0.68 -25.03 -6.41
CA LEU A 190 0.35 -25.54 -5.07
C LEU A 190 1.60 -26.00 -4.29
N HIS A 191 2.61 -26.54 -4.97
CA HIS A 191 3.93 -26.73 -4.34
C HIS A 191 4.55 -25.41 -3.88
N THR A 192 4.48 -24.33 -4.67
CA THR A 192 4.94 -22.99 -4.25
C THR A 192 4.15 -22.40 -3.09
N LEU A 193 2.89 -22.83 -2.91
CA LEU A 193 2.07 -22.47 -1.76
C LEU A 193 2.36 -23.31 -0.51
N GLY A 194 3.37 -24.19 -0.53
CA GLY A 194 3.82 -24.90 0.66
C GLY A 194 3.30 -26.32 0.83
N PHE A 195 2.71 -26.93 -0.21
CA PHE A 195 2.47 -28.38 -0.27
C PHE A 195 3.80 -29.12 -0.46
N ALA A 196 4.72 -28.99 0.49
CA ALA A 196 6.11 -29.38 0.30
C ALA A 196 6.72 -29.87 1.61
N SER A 197 7.07 -31.15 1.68
CA SER A 197 7.75 -31.77 2.81
C SER A 197 9.25 -31.52 2.78
N ARG A 198 9.84 -31.34 3.97
CA ARG A 198 11.29 -31.27 4.20
C ARG A 198 11.79 -32.38 5.13
N ILE A 199 10.96 -33.37 5.45
CA ILE A 199 11.39 -34.57 6.17
C ILE A 199 12.32 -35.34 5.26
N SER A 200 13.59 -35.46 5.64
CA SER A 200 14.55 -36.24 4.87
C SER A 200 14.37 -37.74 5.10
N VAL A 201 15.07 -38.56 4.31
CA VAL A 201 15.01 -40.03 4.39
C VAL A 201 15.37 -40.60 5.75
N ASN A 202 16.02 -39.81 6.63
CA ASN A 202 16.37 -40.24 7.97
C ASN A 202 15.39 -39.74 9.07
N GLY A 203 14.31 -39.06 8.69
CA GLY A 203 13.36 -38.41 9.60
C GLY A 203 13.77 -36.99 10.02
N ALA A 204 15.07 -36.66 9.99
CA ALA A 204 15.56 -35.32 10.32
C ALA A 204 15.17 -34.29 9.25
N PRO A 205 15.14 -32.98 9.58
CA PRO A 205 14.94 -31.97 8.56
C PRO A 205 16.12 -31.98 7.58
N LEU A 206 15.94 -31.37 6.41
CA LEU A 206 17.06 -31.18 5.48
C LEU A 206 18.20 -30.40 6.18
N PRO A 207 19.47 -30.85 6.00
CA PRO A 207 20.60 -30.32 6.77
C PRO A 207 20.91 -28.85 6.47
N ASP A 208 20.54 -28.38 5.29
CA ASP A 208 20.63 -26.98 4.88
C ASP A 208 19.36 -26.25 5.38
N GLY A 209 19.56 -25.28 6.29
CA GLY A 209 18.50 -24.55 7.00
C GLY A 209 18.05 -25.20 8.32
N ASN A 210 18.09 -26.54 8.44
CA ASN A 210 17.77 -27.29 9.66
C ASN A 210 16.35 -27.02 10.25
N PHE A 211 15.34 -27.00 9.38
CA PHE A 211 13.93 -26.83 9.72
C PHE A 211 13.01 -27.76 8.91
N TYR A 212 11.85 -28.07 9.46
CA TYR A 212 10.73 -28.74 8.78
C TYR A 212 9.76 -27.70 8.19
N SER A 213 9.00 -28.11 7.18
CA SER A 213 7.93 -27.26 6.61
C SER A 213 6.65 -27.34 7.46
N ARG A 214 5.78 -26.33 7.38
CA ARG A 214 4.42 -26.40 7.97
C ARG A 214 3.65 -27.67 7.58
N TRP A 215 3.76 -28.08 6.32
CA TRP A 215 3.17 -29.30 5.81
C TRP A 215 3.54 -30.54 6.65
N ASP A 216 4.79 -30.66 7.07
CA ASP A 216 5.32 -31.83 7.77
C ASP A 216 4.63 -32.09 9.11
N ARG A 217 4.17 -31.03 9.80
CA ARG A 217 3.48 -31.12 11.10
C ARG A 217 2.19 -31.94 11.02
N PHE A 218 1.53 -31.93 9.88
CA PHE A 218 0.21 -32.53 9.71
C PHE A 218 0.27 -33.97 9.17
N ILE A 219 1.46 -34.49 8.88
CA ILE A 219 1.62 -35.85 8.40
C ILE A 219 1.38 -36.82 9.57
N PHE A 220 0.36 -37.66 9.41
CA PHE A 220 -0.19 -38.51 10.44
C PHE A 220 -0.16 -39.98 10.04
N SER A 221 0.22 -40.85 10.97
CA SER A 221 0.18 -42.30 10.83
C SER A 221 -1.14 -42.85 11.34
N VAL A 222 -2.05 -43.20 10.43
CA VAL A 222 -3.37 -43.77 10.78
C VAL A 222 -3.27 -45.09 11.55
N PRO A 223 -2.36 -46.04 11.22
CA PRO A 223 -2.25 -47.29 11.97
C PRO A 223 -1.73 -47.12 13.40
N LYS A 224 -0.98 -46.05 13.66
CA LYS A 224 -0.36 -45.76 14.96
C LYS A 224 -1.11 -44.71 15.76
N ASP A 225 -2.00 -43.99 15.10
CA ASP A 225 -2.78 -42.89 15.68
C ASP A 225 -1.88 -41.76 16.22
N ILE A 226 -0.76 -41.48 15.54
CA ILE A 226 0.25 -40.48 15.95
C ILE A 226 0.76 -39.65 14.77
N TYR A 227 1.15 -38.39 15.02
CA TYR A 227 1.84 -37.54 14.04
C TYR A 227 3.30 -37.97 13.87
N LEU A 228 3.87 -37.74 12.67
CA LEU A 228 5.27 -38.06 12.41
C LEU A 228 6.23 -37.10 13.11
N LEU A 229 5.80 -35.86 13.35
CA LEU A 229 6.55 -34.90 14.13
C LEU A 229 5.90 -34.70 15.50
N GLU A 230 6.73 -34.54 16.51
CA GLU A 230 6.33 -34.16 17.86
C GLU A 230 7.02 -32.85 18.26
N HIS A 231 6.33 -32.07 19.08
CA HIS A 231 6.89 -30.83 19.62
C HIS A 231 8.02 -31.17 20.59
N ALA A 232 9.21 -30.65 20.32
CA ALA A 232 10.39 -30.87 21.15
C ALA A 232 10.36 -29.86 22.31
N ALA A 233 10.07 -30.33 23.52
CA ALA A 233 10.03 -29.48 24.71
C ALA A 233 11.44 -29.09 25.18
N THR A 234 12.13 -28.20 24.45
CA THR A 234 13.37 -27.56 24.92
C THR A 234 13.14 -26.06 25.20
N SER A 235 14.07 -25.43 25.95
CA SER A 235 13.96 -24.04 26.42
C SER A 235 14.40 -22.99 25.41
N ASP A 236 14.97 -23.41 24.28
CA ASP A 236 15.75 -22.50 23.42
C ASP A 236 15.01 -22.17 22.11
N CYS A 237 13.91 -22.87 21.79
CA CYS A 237 13.16 -22.69 20.56
C CYS A 237 11.70 -23.17 20.65
N CYS A 238 10.76 -22.24 20.47
CA CYS A 238 9.33 -22.47 20.66
C CYS A 238 8.68 -23.32 19.54
N SER A 239 9.21 -23.20 18.33
CA SER A 239 8.78 -23.96 17.14
C SER A 239 9.67 -25.17 16.87
N GLU A 240 10.38 -25.69 17.88
CA GLU A 240 11.21 -26.89 17.71
C GLU A 240 10.33 -28.14 17.58
N TYR A 241 10.53 -28.86 16.47
CA TYR A 241 9.93 -30.17 16.26
C TYR A 241 11.02 -31.21 16.10
N ALA A 242 10.73 -32.41 16.58
CA ALA A 242 11.53 -33.58 16.32
C ALA A 242 10.70 -34.62 15.59
N PHE A 243 11.38 -35.45 14.81
CA PHE A 243 10.76 -36.63 14.28
C PHE A 243 10.43 -37.58 15.42
N ASN A 244 9.20 -38.09 15.45
CA ASN A 244 8.81 -39.09 16.43
C ASN A 244 9.54 -40.40 16.13
N ASP A 245 10.56 -40.70 16.93
CA ASP A 245 11.44 -41.85 16.78
C ASP A 245 11.11 -42.99 17.76
N ASP A 246 9.88 -43.02 18.33
CA ASP A 246 9.47 -44.06 19.26
C ASP A 246 9.62 -45.44 18.62
N VAL A 247 10.66 -46.16 19.05
CA VAL A 247 11.06 -47.46 18.51
C VAL A 247 10.01 -48.56 18.73
N ASP A 248 9.06 -48.39 19.65
CA ASP A 248 7.96 -49.32 19.86
C ASP A 248 6.80 -49.04 18.88
N GLU A 249 6.60 -47.78 18.49
CA GLU A 249 5.59 -47.37 17.51
C GLU A 249 6.11 -47.46 16.07
N PHE A 250 7.40 -47.21 15.88
CA PHE A 250 8.09 -47.04 14.61
C PHE A 250 9.40 -47.88 14.52
N PRO A 251 9.34 -49.21 14.67
CA PRO A 251 10.52 -50.07 14.92
C PRO A 251 11.57 -50.15 13.81
N ASP A 252 11.22 -49.77 12.57
CA ASP A 252 12.13 -49.73 11.41
C ASP A 252 12.13 -48.33 10.74
N MET A 253 11.68 -47.28 11.44
CA MET A 253 11.87 -45.91 10.95
C MET A 253 13.36 -45.56 10.94
N PRO A 254 13.81 -44.77 9.95
CA PRO A 254 13.03 -44.11 8.90
C PRO A 254 12.89 -44.97 7.62
N ASN A 255 13.48 -46.17 7.59
CA ASN A 255 13.39 -47.10 6.46
C ASN A 255 11.94 -47.51 6.14
N ASN A 256 11.03 -47.40 7.11
CA ASN A 256 9.60 -47.59 6.90
C ASN A 256 8.94 -46.52 6.02
N LEU A 257 9.43 -45.28 5.96
CA LEU A 257 8.85 -44.24 5.08
C LEU A 257 9.04 -44.55 3.58
N ALA A 258 9.85 -45.57 3.24
CA ALA A 258 10.03 -46.02 1.87
C ALA A 258 8.81 -46.76 1.29
N PHE A 259 7.88 -47.29 2.10
CA PHE A 259 6.70 -48.05 1.62
C PHE A 259 5.54 -47.14 1.16
N GLY A 260 4.75 -47.57 0.17
CA GLY A 260 3.63 -46.79 -0.42
C GLY A 260 2.38 -46.74 0.47
N CYS A 261 1.19 -47.00 -0.11
CA CYS A 261 -0.10 -46.99 0.61
C CYS A 261 -0.19 -47.90 1.85
N ASP A 262 0.74 -48.86 2.01
CA ASP A 262 0.81 -49.75 3.19
C ASP A 262 1.10 -49.00 4.49
N LEU A 263 1.73 -47.81 4.42
CA LEU A 263 1.96 -46.97 5.60
C LEU A 263 0.73 -46.24 6.08
N GLN A 264 -0.28 -46.06 5.22
CA GLN A 264 -1.53 -45.37 5.55
C GLN A 264 -1.27 -44.01 6.20
N LEU A 265 -0.35 -43.23 5.61
CA LEU A 265 -0.12 -41.85 6.02
C LEU A 265 -1.23 -40.96 5.47
N ALA A 266 -1.55 -39.91 6.22
CA ALA A 266 -2.56 -38.95 5.83
C ALA A 266 -2.20 -37.55 6.33
N PHE A 267 -2.76 -36.54 5.68
CA PHE A 267 -2.79 -35.18 6.19
C PHE A 267 -3.97 -35.09 7.16
N LYS A 268 -3.70 -34.82 8.44
CA LYS A 268 -4.73 -34.70 9.49
C LYS A 268 -4.62 -33.32 10.12
N ASN A 269 -5.71 -32.55 10.12
CA ASN A 269 -5.71 -31.21 10.70
C ASN A 269 -5.71 -31.23 12.24
N THR A 270 -5.51 -30.06 12.85
CA THR A 270 -5.50 -29.84 14.31
C THR A 270 -6.83 -30.21 14.98
N ASN A 271 -7.95 -30.13 14.26
CA ASN A 271 -9.27 -30.59 14.72
C ASN A 271 -9.42 -32.13 14.74
N GLY A 272 -8.39 -32.85 14.34
CA GLY A 272 -8.33 -34.31 14.36
C GLY A 272 -9.03 -34.98 13.19
N VAL A 273 -9.34 -34.23 12.12
CA VAL A 273 -9.99 -34.73 10.90
C VAL A 273 -8.92 -35.14 9.90
N ILE A 274 -9.01 -36.36 9.38
CA ILE A 274 -8.20 -36.82 8.26
C ILE A 274 -8.75 -36.20 6.98
N ILE A 275 -7.93 -35.40 6.29
CA ILE A 275 -8.31 -34.68 5.07
C ILE A 275 -8.04 -35.53 3.83
N ALA A 276 -6.78 -35.93 3.62
CA ALA A 276 -6.39 -36.67 2.42
C ALA A 276 -5.25 -37.68 2.70
N PRO A 277 -5.14 -38.79 1.94
CA PRO A 277 -4.00 -39.69 2.04
C PRO A 277 -2.72 -39.01 1.53
N VAL A 278 -1.62 -39.24 2.23
CA VAL A 278 -0.27 -38.78 1.87
C VAL A 278 0.59 -40.01 1.59
N ASN A 279 1.77 -39.82 0.98
CA ASN A 279 2.79 -40.84 0.76
C ASN A 279 2.41 -41.85 -0.34
N VAL A 280 2.75 -41.44 -1.56
CA VAL A 280 2.25 -42.04 -2.79
C VAL A 280 2.93 -43.37 -3.11
N GLY A 281 2.16 -44.34 -3.57
CA GLY A 281 2.63 -45.67 -3.98
C GLY A 281 3.47 -45.72 -5.25
N ALA A 282 3.50 -44.67 -6.08
CA ALA A 282 4.21 -44.66 -7.38
C ALA A 282 5.74 -44.79 -7.26
N TYR A 283 6.32 -44.28 -6.15
CA TYR A 283 7.76 -44.31 -5.90
C TYR A 283 8.20 -45.62 -5.22
N THR A 284 8.26 -46.72 -5.97
CA THR A 284 8.40 -48.09 -5.41
C THR A 284 9.83 -48.59 -5.17
N THR A 285 10.88 -47.88 -5.62
CA THR A 285 12.28 -48.33 -5.42
C THR A 285 13.28 -47.18 -5.23
N PHE A 286 13.86 -47.07 -4.03
CA PHE A 286 15.02 -46.23 -3.73
C PHE A 286 16.31 -47.08 -3.76
N THR A 287 16.94 -47.22 -4.93
CA THR A 287 18.26 -47.87 -5.04
C THR A 287 19.24 -46.99 -5.80
N GLY A 288 20.32 -46.57 -5.13
CA GLY A 288 21.38 -45.74 -5.74
C GLY A 288 20.95 -44.28 -5.98
N ASP A 289 21.80 -43.54 -6.71
CA ASP A 289 21.85 -42.08 -6.97
C ASP A 289 20.55 -41.34 -7.39
N ASN A 290 19.40 -42.00 -7.32
CA ASN A 290 18.05 -41.45 -7.50
C ASN A 290 17.38 -41.08 -6.14
N GLY A 291 18.12 -40.88 -5.05
CA GLY A 291 18.46 -39.54 -4.56
C GLY A 291 17.42 -39.02 -3.52
N PRO A 292 17.81 -38.33 -2.43
CA PRO A 292 16.91 -37.79 -1.41
C PRO A 292 15.70 -36.95 -1.92
N ALA A 293 15.80 -36.33 -3.10
CA ALA A 293 14.75 -35.48 -3.65
C ALA A 293 13.45 -36.22 -4.01
N PHE A 294 13.52 -37.47 -4.49
CA PHE A 294 12.31 -38.25 -4.79
C PHE A 294 11.53 -38.63 -3.52
N PHE A 295 12.22 -38.73 -2.39
CA PHE A 295 11.58 -38.97 -1.10
C PHE A 295 10.79 -37.74 -0.63
N LEU A 296 11.36 -36.54 -0.82
CA LEU A 296 10.68 -35.28 -0.53
C LEU A 296 9.42 -35.13 -1.38
N ASN A 297 9.50 -35.43 -2.67
CA ASN A 297 8.32 -35.48 -3.54
C ASN A 297 7.29 -36.46 -2.98
N LYS A 298 7.67 -37.68 -2.62
CA LYS A 298 6.73 -38.68 -2.10
C LYS A 298 5.88 -38.19 -0.91
N LEU A 299 6.50 -37.44 0.03
CA LEU A 299 5.80 -36.90 1.20
C LEU A 299 5.04 -35.60 0.93
N SER A 300 5.28 -34.95 -0.21
CA SER A 300 4.66 -33.68 -0.62
C SER A 300 3.38 -33.83 -1.45
N HIS A 301 2.88 -35.06 -1.62
CA HIS A 301 1.79 -35.36 -2.55
C HIS A 301 0.63 -36.09 -1.89
N LEU A 302 -0.54 -35.92 -2.50
CA LEU A 302 -1.77 -36.62 -2.13
C LEU A 302 -1.98 -37.85 -3.01
N ASP A 303 -2.43 -38.95 -2.41
CA ASP A 303 -2.64 -40.21 -3.13
C ASP A 303 -4.14 -40.60 -3.13
N PHE A 304 -4.78 -40.59 -4.30
CA PHE A 304 -6.17 -41.06 -4.40
C PHE A 304 -6.29 -42.59 -4.46
N ASP A 305 -5.25 -43.32 -4.84
CA ASP A 305 -5.19 -44.78 -4.85
C ASP A 305 -5.10 -45.36 -3.42
N CYS A 306 -4.57 -44.59 -2.47
CA CYS A 306 -4.52 -44.97 -1.05
C CYS A 306 -5.86 -44.75 -0.29
N THR A 307 -6.88 -44.16 -0.90
CA THR A 307 -8.14 -43.73 -0.24
C THR A 307 -8.94 -44.87 0.40
N THR A 308 -8.99 -46.05 -0.24
CA THR A 308 -9.85 -47.15 0.24
C THR A 308 -9.39 -47.75 1.57
N ASN A 309 -8.11 -47.66 1.87
CA ASN A 309 -7.55 -48.16 3.14
C ASN A 309 -7.82 -47.19 4.30
N LEU A 310 -8.13 -45.93 4.01
CA LEU A 310 -8.41 -44.88 4.99
C LEU A 310 -9.92 -44.57 5.16
N GLY A 311 -10.79 -45.29 4.44
CA GLY A 311 -12.23 -45.05 4.46
C GLY A 311 -12.67 -43.76 3.76
N LEU A 312 -11.81 -43.18 2.92
CA LEU A 312 -12.07 -41.98 2.13
C LEU A 312 -12.67 -42.33 0.76
N SER A 313 -13.29 -41.36 0.10
CA SER A 313 -13.97 -41.56 -1.19
C SER A 313 -12.96 -41.77 -2.34
N PRO A 314 -13.01 -42.89 -3.09
CA PRO A 314 -12.08 -43.18 -4.20
C PRO A 314 -12.38 -42.40 -5.50
N ALA A 315 -13.28 -41.43 -5.48
CA ALA A 315 -13.71 -40.69 -6.67
C ALA A 315 -12.99 -39.35 -6.88
N LEU A 316 -12.14 -38.93 -5.93
CA LEU A 316 -11.50 -37.62 -5.96
C LEU A 316 -10.12 -37.73 -6.62
N LYS A 317 -9.91 -36.96 -7.68
CA LYS A 317 -8.58 -36.81 -8.30
C LYS A 317 -8.00 -35.49 -7.84
N TYR A 318 -7.01 -35.55 -6.96
CA TYR A 318 -6.28 -34.38 -6.49
C TYR A 318 -5.44 -33.78 -7.61
N VAL A 319 -5.34 -32.45 -7.64
CA VAL A 319 -4.31 -31.76 -8.42
C VAL A 319 -2.94 -32.24 -7.94
N MET A 320 -2.75 -32.35 -6.62
CA MET A 320 -1.52 -32.75 -5.92
C MET A 320 -1.17 -34.24 -5.99
N HIS A 321 -1.79 -35.01 -6.88
CA HIS A 321 -1.38 -36.40 -7.12
C HIS A 321 -0.18 -36.46 -8.09
N PRO A 322 0.88 -37.24 -7.83
CA PRO A 322 2.18 -37.17 -8.54
C PRO A 322 2.20 -37.87 -9.91
N GLY A 323 1.12 -38.60 -10.23
CA GLY A 323 0.89 -39.18 -11.54
C GLY A 323 -0.15 -38.40 -12.34
N PHE A 324 0.16 -38.13 -13.61
CA PHE A 324 -0.71 -37.42 -14.55
C PHE A 324 -0.68 -38.10 -15.92
N ASN A 325 -1.85 -38.32 -16.52
CA ASN A 325 -1.95 -38.97 -17.82
C ASN A 325 -2.03 -37.95 -18.96
N TYR A 326 -1.56 -38.34 -20.14
CA TYR A 326 -1.86 -37.60 -21.37
C TYR A 326 -3.37 -37.51 -21.59
N ALA A 327 -3.80 -36.36 -22.12
CA ALA A 327 -5.21 -36.02 -22.32
C ALA A 327 -6.07 -36.04 -21.03
N GLU A 328 -5.45 -35.88 -19.86
CA GLU A 328 -6.11 -35.63 -18.59
C GLU A 328 -6.06 -34.13 -18.25
N ALA A 329 -7.06 -33.64 -17.50
CA ALA A 329 -7.10 -32.30 -16.93
C ALA A 329 -7.51 -32.40 -15.46
N ARG A 330 -6.91 -31.54 -14.63
CA ARG A 330 -7.21 -31.31 -13.21
C ARG A 330 -7.06 -29.82 -12.92
N ARG A 331 -8.03 -29.02 -13.38
CA ARG A 331 -7.97 -27.55 -13.32
C ARG A 331 -8.64 -26.92 -12.09
N ILE A 332 -9.17 -27.74 -11.18
CA ILE A 332 -9.93 -27.28 -10.01
C ILE A 332 -9.24 -27.80 -8.75
N VAL A 333 -8.84 -26.88 -7.87
CA VAL A 333 -8.36 -27.21 -6.51
C VAL A 333 -9.50 -27.83 -5.72
N THR A 334 -9.33 -29.07 -5.24
CA THR A 334 -10.41 -29.79 -4.57
C THR A 334 -10.72 -29.20 -3.19
N VAL A 335 -11.88 -29.55 -2.61
CA VAL A 335 -12.26 -29.10 -1.26
C VAL A 335 -11.24 -29.57 -0.21
N GLU A 336 -10.69 -30.77 -0.38
CA GLU A 336 -9.64 -31.30 0.49
C GLU A 336 -8.33 -30.50 0.36
N GLU A 337 -7.95 -30.11 -0.87
CA GLU A 337 -6.78 -29.25 -1.09
C GLU A 337 -6.98 -27.83 -0.54
N GLN A 338 -8.20 -27.28 -0.64
CA GLN A 338 -8.56 -26.02 0.01
C GLN A 338 -8.49 -26.13 1.55
N GLN A 339 -8.98 -27.22 2.14
CA GLN A 339 -8.84 -27.47 3.59
C GLN A 339 -7.38 -27.56 4.03
N ILE A 340 -6.50 -28.10 3.19
CA ILE A 340 -5.06 -28.11 3.43
C ILE A 340 -4.51 -26.69 3.34
N LEU A 341 -4.87 -25.87 2.35
CA LEU A 341 -4.47 -24.46 2.30
C LEU A 341 -4.86 -23.71 3.58
N CYS A 342 -6.08 -23.91 4.09
CA CYS A 342 -6.49 -23.33 5.38
C CYS A 342 -5.64 -23.87 6.55
N ALA A 343 -5.26 -25.15 6.52
CA ALA A 343 -4.40 -25.76 7.54
C ALA A 343 -2.93 -25.34 7.43
N LEU A 344 -2.48 -24.88 6.27
CA LEU A 344 -1.14 -24.29 6.11
C LEU A 344 -1.12 -22.82 6.54
N GLY A 345 -2.26 -22.13 6.44
CA GLY A 345 -2.42 -20.76 6.92
C GLY A 345 -3.04 -19.75 5.98
N TYR A 346 -3.45 -20.16 4.78
CA TYR A 346 -4.01 -19.22 3.80
C TYR A 346 -5.45 -18.87 4.13
N HIS A 347 -5.79 -17.59 3.99
CA HIS A 347 -7.17 -17.11 4.00
C HIS A 347 -7.79 -17.36 2.62
N LEU A 348 -8.95 -18.02 2.58
CA LEU A 348 -9.63 -18.37 1.33
C LEU A 348 -10.93 -17.60 1.18
N ASN A 349 -11.27 -17.21 -0.04
CA ASN A 349 -12.55 -16.56 -0.37
C ASN A 349 -13.79 -17.46 -0.12
N THR A 350 -13.58 -18.77 0.09
CA THR A 350 -14.60 -19.77 0.40
C THR A 350 -14.46 -20.29 1.83
N GLU A 351 -14.67 -19.42 2.82
CA GLU A 351 -14.53 -19.75 4.24
C GLU A 351 -15.38 -20.94 4.73
N GLU A 352 -16.48 -21.29 4.04
CA GLU A 352 -17.27 -22.49 4.39
C GLU A 352 -16.44 -23.80 4.36
N ASN A 353 -15.32 -23.81 3.62
CA ASN A 353 -14.42 -24.94 3.51
C ASN A 353 -13.31 -24.93 4.57
N CYS A 354 -13.05 -23.79 5.22
CA CYS A 354 -12.06 -23.70 6.30
C CYS A 354 -12.73 -23.97 7.65
N GLN A 355 -12.14 -24.85 8.46
CA GLN A 355 -12.52 -24.96 9.88
C GLN A 355 -11.65 -24.02 10.70
N GLN A 356 -12.23 -23.41 11.74
CA GLN A 356 -11.49 -22.56 12.68
C GLN A 356 -10.32 -23.36 13.26
N ASN A 357 -9.10 -22.91 12.98
CA ASN A 357 -7.86 -23.52 13.44
C ASN A 357 -7.31 -22.71 14.60
N CYS A 358 -6.78 -23.42 15.61
CA CYS A 358 -6.02 -22.85 16.74
C CYS A 358 -4.65 -22.30 16.34
N GLU A 359 -4.36 -22.12 15.05
CA GLU A 359 -3.01 -21.87 14.58
C GLU A 359 -2.69 -20.38 14.66
N VAL A 360 -1.60 -20.02 15.33
CA VAL A 360 -1.14 -18.63 15.42
C VAL A 360 -0.28 -18.29 14.21
N PHE A 361 -0.52 -17.10 13.67
CA PHE A 361 0.43 -16.40 12.80
C PHE A 361 0.82 -15.15 13.56
N THR A 362 2.07 -15.05 13.98
CA THR A 362 2.64 -13.77 14.42
C THR A 362 3.18 -13.04 13.21
N ASN A 363 3.18 -11.72 13.24
CA ASN A 363 3.73 -10.93 12.14
C ASN A 363 5.28 -11.02 12.18
N PRO A 364 5.93 -11.65 11.19
CA PRO A 364 7.36 -11.92 11.27
C PRO A 364 8.19 -10.65 11.16
N ASP A 365 9.23 -10.54 12.00
CA ASP A 365 10.45 -9.70 11.90
C ASP A 365 10.35 -8.24 11.40
N SER A 366 9.16 -7.63 11.42
CA SER A 366 8.90 -6.46 10.60
C SER A 366 8.07 -5.39 11.34
N TYR A 367 7.65 -5.64 12.59
CA TYR A 367 7.03 -4.56 13.37
C TYR A 367 8.11 -3.54 13.80
N GLN A 368 8.29 -2.49 12.99
CA GLN A 368 9.12 -1.34 13.31
C GLN A 368 8.27 -0.31 14.05
N ILE A 369 8.56 -0.11 15.33
CA ILE A 369 7.88 0.89 16.14
C ILE A 369 8.73 2.15 16.14
N PHE A 370 8.22 3.22 15.54
CA PHE A 370 8.83 4.54 15.64
C PHE A 370 8.36 5.26 16.90
N LEU A 371 9.26 5.41 17.88
CA LEU A 371 9.05 6.27 19.05
C LEU A 371 9.62 7.66 18.73
N GLN A 372 8.77 8.68 18.71
CA GLN A 372 9.16 10.06 18.40
C GLN A 372 8.88 11.02 19.57
N GLY A 373 9.79 11.96 19.82
CA GLY A 373 9.51 13.18 20.58
C GLY A 373 10.53 13.55 21.67
N PRO A 374 10.42 14.78 22.23
CA PRO A 374 11.46 15.42 23.06
C PRO A 374 11.62 14.83 24.48
N ALA A 375 10.98 13.70 24.77
CA ALA A 375 10.93 13.09 26.08
C ALA A 375 11.36 11.63 26.02
N ILE A 376 12.66 11.43 25.83
CA ILE A 376 13.36 10.27 26.41
C ILE A 376 12.85 10.13 27.87
N ASN A 377 12.23 9.00 28.22
CA ASN A 377 11.39 8.70 29.41
C ASN A 377 9.87 8.96 29.35
N ASN A 378 9.24 9.15 28.18
CA ASN A 378 7.77 9.13 28.06
C ASN A 378 7.29 7.77 27.50
N PRO A 379 6.49 6.98 28.26
CA PRO A 379 6.00 5.69 27.80
C PRO A 379 5.03 5.81 26.62
N LEU A 380 5.25 5.05 25.55
CA LEU A 380 4.24 4.74 24.53
C LEU A 380 3.49 3.49 24.96
N THR A 381 2.16 3.57 25.04
CA THR A 381 1.31 2.41 25.31
C THR A 381 0.64 1.97 24.01
N ILE A 382 0.84 0.70 23.67
CA ILE A 382 0.24 0.04 22.52
C ILE A 382 -0.88 -0.88 23.04
N PRO A 383 -2.15 -0.53 22.84
CA PRO A 383 -3.27 -1.32 23.34
C PRO A 383 -3.40 -2.64 22.57
N LEU A 384 -3.65 -3.75 23.26
CA LEU A 384 -3.86 -5.05 22.60
C LEU A 384 -5.21 -5.15 21.86
N SER A 385 -6.13 -4.20 22.01
CA SER A 385 -7.26 -4.11 21.06
C SER A 385 -6.80 -3.68 19.65
N GLY A 386 -5.53 -3.29 19.49
CA GLY A 386 -4.80 -3.14 18.23
C GLY A 386 -3.82 -4.30 17.95
N ILE A 387 -3.99 -5.48 18.59
CA ILE A 387 -3.20 -6.72 18.37
C ILE A 387 -3.19 -7.20 16.91
N ASN A 388 -4.07 -6.70 16.04
CA ASN A 388 -3.98 -6.97 14.60
C ASN A 388 -2.59 -6.64 14.02
N GLY A 389 -1.74 -5.86 14.72
CA GLY A 389 -0.33 -5.64 14.34
C GLY A 389 0.69 -6.68 14.81
N ILE A 390 0.34 -7.55 15.77
CA ILE A 390 1.23 -8.56 16.36
C ILE A 390 0.83 -9.97 15.88
N LEU A 391 -0.46 -10.20 15.63
CA LEU A 391 -0.98 -11.42 15.03
C LEU A 391 -1.37 -11.13 13.57
N ALA A 392 -0.83 -11.94 12.67
CA ALA A 392 -1.18 -11.98 11.25
C ALA A 392 -2.47 -12.78 10.97
N ASN A 393 -3.23 -13.17 12.02
CA ASN A 393 -4.52 -13.84 11.86
C ASN A 393 -5.56 -13.48 12.94
N ASP A 394 -6.83 -13.74 12.62
CA ASP A 394 -8.04 -13.38 13.39
C ASP A 394 -8.26 -14.21 14.68
N LEU A 395 -7.20 -14.54 15.42
CA LEU A 395 -7.35 -15.18 16.72
C LEU A 395 -7.77 -14.16 17.78
N THR A 396 -8.75 -14.54 18.61
CA THR A 396 -9.19 -13.69 19.70
C THR A 396 -8.23 -13.80 20.89
N PRO A 397 -8.09 -12.74 21.73
CA PRO A 397 -7.25 -12.80 22.93
C PRO A 397 -7.62 -13.91 23.95
N GLU A 398 -8.77 -14.57 23.79
CA GLU A 398 -9.18 -15.72 24.61
C GLU A 398 -8.54 -17.05 24.14
N ASP A 399 -8.01 -17.10 22.91
CA ASP A 399 -7.48 -18.30 22.26
C ASP A 399 -5.94 -18.39 22.29
N VAL A 400 -5.26 -17.34 22.76
CA VAL A 400 -3.79 -17.22 22.75
C VAL A 400 -3.23 -16.68 24.07
N THR A 401 -1.98 -17.01 24.38
CA THR A 401 -1.20 -16.45 25.48
C THR A 401 0.03 -15.75 24.94
N VAL A 402 0.12 -14.42 25.11
CA VAL A 402 1.31 -13.64 24.72
C VAL A 402 2.25 -13.47 25.90
N THR A 403 3.54 -13.70 25.70
CA THR A 403 4.61 -13.50 26.69
C THR A 403 5.70 -12.63 26.08
N ILE A 404 6.05 -11.52 26.71
CA ILE A 404 7.19 -10.70 26.28
C ILE A 404 8.49 -11.29 26.84
N GLU A 405 9.47 -11.48 25.96
CA GLU A 405 10.79 -12.00 26.31
C GLU A 405 11.86 -10.93 26.15
N THR A 406 12.51 -10.57 27.25
CA THR A 406 13.53 -9.50 27.28
C THR A 406 14.97 -10.00 27.12
N ASN A 407 15.17 -11.28 26.77
CA ASN A 407 16.50 -11.91 26.76
C ASN A 407 16.98 -12.34 25.36
N CYS A 408 16.14 -12.24 24.35
CA CYS A 408 16.45 -12.68 22.98
C CYS A 408 17.22 -11.64 22.15
N SER A 409 17.29 -10.37 22.59
CA SER A 409 18.01 -9.30 21.87
C SER A 409 18.43 -8.14 22.80
N PHE A 410 19.15 -7.14 22.25
CA PHE A 410 19.72 -6.02 23.00
C PHE A 410 18.66 -4.97 23.37
N ILE A 411 18.31 -4.91 24.66
CA ILE A 411 17.24 -4.06 25.23
C ILE A 411 17.83 -2.85 26.00
N GLY A 412 19.13 -2.55 25.83
CA GLY A 412 19.92 -1.70 26.74
C GLY A 412 19.20 -0.46 27.28
N ASP A 413 18.70 0.39 26.38
CA ASP A 413 18.02 1.65 26.74
C ASP A 413 16.52 1.63 26.38
N LEU A 414 15.90 0.45 26.23
CA LEU A 414 14.46 0.27 26.00
C LEU A 414 13.84 -0.48 27.19
N GLU A 415 12.86 0.08 27.86
CA GLU A 415 12.06 -0.63 28.87
C GLU A 415 10.76 -1.12 28.21
N VAL A 416 10.45 -2.41 28.37
CA VAL A 416 9.24 -3.04 27.85
C VAL A 416 8.45 -3.62 29.02
N ASP A 417 7.24 -3.10 29.26
CA ASP A 417 6.30 -3.61 30.27
C ASP A 417 5.05 -4.18 29.61
N PHE A 418 4.52 -5.26 30.16
CA PHE A 418 3.35 -5.96 29.64
C PHE A 418 2.39 -6.33 30.76
N ASP A 419 1.17 -5.80 30.71
CA ASP A 419 0.15 -6.00 31.74
C ASP A 419 -0.87 -7.11 31.41
N GLY A 420 -0.73 -7.74 30.25
CA GLY A 420 -1.67 -8.74 29.71
C GLY A 420 -2.69 -8.18 28.74
N THR A 421 -2.81 -6.85 28.62
CA THR A 421 -3.74 -6.13 27.74
C THR A 421 -3.10 -4.99 26.95
N GLU A 422 -1.92 -4.50 27.32
CA GLU A 422 -1.19 -3.45 26.61
C GLU A 422 0.32 -3.68 26.73
N ILE A 423 1.08 -3.32 25.70
CA ILE A 423 2.55 -3.24 25.74
C ILE A 423 2.93 -1.78 25.96
N THR A 424 3.73 -1.49 26.99
CA THR A 424 4.27 -0.15 27.24
C THR A 424 5.76 -0.12 26.96
N LEU A 425 6.17 0.74 26.02
CA LEU A 425 7.57 0.95 25.62
C LEU A 425 8.06 2.28 26.16
N THR A 426 9.21 2.28 26.85
CA THR A 426 9.85 3.50 27.34
C THR A 426 11.33 3.51 26.95
N ALA A 427 11.71 4.42 26.06
CA ALA A 427 13.11 4.56 25.65
C ALA A 427 13.87 5.59 26.52
N ILE A 428 15.12 5.26 26.85
CA ILE A 428 16.06 6.03 27.67
C ILE A 428 17.15 6.70 26.80
N SER A 429 17.28 6.32 25.52
CA SER A 429 18.10 7.01 24.53
C SER A 429 17.55 6.81 23.12
N THR A 430 18.00 7.62 22.17
CA THR A 430 17.75 7.41 20.74
C THR A 430 18.57 6.24 20.21
N GLY A 431 18.02 5.47 19.28
CA GLY A 431 18.68 4.32 18.69
C GLY A 431 17.71 3.26 18.19
N ILE A 432 18.28 2.17 17.67
CA ILE A 432 17.54 0.98 17.23
C ILE A 432 17.63 -0.07 18.34
N PHE A 433 16.49 -0.49 18.85
CA PHE A 433 16.35 -1.48 19.91
C PHE A 433 15.52 -2.67 19.45
N HIS A 434 15.68 -3.81 20.12
CA HIS A 434 14.99 -5.03 19.75
C HIS A 434 14.48 -5.74 20.99
N PHE A 435 13.25 -6.23 20.97
CA PHE A 435 12.70 -7.15 21.97
C PHE A 435 11.92 -8.26 21.29
N CYS A 436 11.59 -9.36 21.98
CA CYS A 436 10.76 -10.41 21.39
C CYS A 436 9.46 -10.61 22.15
N TYR A 437 8.49 -11.19 21.46
CA TYR A 437 7.29 -11.73 22.06
C TYR A 437 7.07 -13.16 21.58
N THR A 438 6.53 -13.97 22.47
CA THR A 438 6.15 -15.36 22.22
C THR A 438 4.64 -15.48 22.37
N VAL A 439 3.96 -15.94 21.32
CA VAL A 439 2.52 -16.23 21.35
C VAL A 439 2.33 -17.73 21.39
N VAL A 440 1.63 -18.23 22.40
CA VAL A 440 1.24 -19.64 22.53
C VAL A 440 -0.24 -19.77 22.19
N SER A 441 -0.57 -20.63 21.24
CA SER A 441 -1.95 -20.83 20.80
C SER A 441 -2.74 -21.84 21.65
N CYS A 442 -4.03 -22.03 21.34
CA CYS A 442 -4.86 -23.07 21.94
C CYS A 442 -4.47 -24.52 21.60
N ASP A 443 -3.60 -24.76 20.60
CA ASP A 443 -3.01 -26.07 20.34
C ASP A 443 -1.68 -26.30 21.10
N GLY A 444 -1.24 -25.30 21.88
CA GLY A 444 -0.04 -25.34 22.71
C GLY A 444 1.26 -25.06 21.96
N ILE A 445 1.18 -24.75 20.66
CA ILE A 445 2.32 -24.36 19.83
C ILE A 445 2.58 -22.87 20.05
N CYS A 446 3.87 -22.51 20.13
CA CYS A 446 4.28 -21.12 20.25
C CYS A 446 5.10 -20.64 19.05
N GLN A 447 4.85 -19.38 18.66
CA GLN A 447 5.65 -18.64 17.69
C GLN A 447 6.32 -17.46 18.42
N THR A 448 7.59 -17.22 18.14
CA THR A 448 8.38 -16.15 18.76
C THR A 448 8.86 -15.22 17.66
N GLU A 449 8.67 -13.92 17.85
CA GLU A 449 9.07 -12.89 16.87
C GLU A 449 9.87 -11.78 17.52
N THR A 450 10.70 -11.12 16.72
CA THR A 450 11.43 -9.92 17.11
C THR A 450 10.67 -8.66 16.69
N VAL A 451 10.64 -7.67 17.57
CA VAL A 451 10.14 -6.32 17.30
C VAL A 451 11.31 -5.37 17.30
N THR A 452 11.41 -4.57 16.25
CA THR A 452 12.40 -3.51 16.11
C THR A 452 11.77 -2.19 16.56
N VAL A 453 12.46 -1.43 17.39
CA VAL A 453 11.99 -0.13 17.89
C VAL A 453 13.02 0.93 17.51
N ASN A 454 12.61 1.84 16.64
CA ASN A 454 13.40 3.01 16.23
C ASN A 454 13.01 4.19 17.11
N VAL A 455 13.98 4.75 17.85
CA VAL A 455 13.72 5.85 18.79
C VAL A 455 14.41 7.11 18.31
N ASN A 456 13.61 8.13 18.00
CA ASN A 456 14.04 9.40 17.42
C ASN A 456 13.80 10.54 18.41
N ASN A 457 14.72 11.51 18.44
CA ASN A 457 14.55 12.73 19.24
C ASN A 457 13.49 13.67 18.64
N GLU A 458 13.40 13.70 17.30
CA GLU A 458 12.48 14.53 16.54
C GLU A 458 11.67 13.65 15.56
N PRO A 459 10.41 14.01 15.26
CA PRO A 459 9.62 13.27 14.27
C PRO A 459 10.28 13.35 12.88
N VAL A 460 10.28 12.23 12.13
CA VAL A 460 10.65 12.26 10.71
C VAL A 460 9.58 13.08 9.98
N GLU A 461 9.98 14.20 9.40
CA GLU A 461 9.09 15.02 8.58
C GLU A 461 8.86 14.31 7.24
N THR A 462 7.76 13.56 7.15
CA THR A 462 7.37 12.86 5.91
C THR A 462 6.63 13.78 4.94
N GLN A 463 6.28 14.99 5.37
CA GLN A 463 5.63 16.03 4.59
C GLN A 463 6.58 17.22 4.46
N CYS A 464 6.75 17.70 3.24
CA CYS A 464 7.64 18.81 2.96
C CYS A 464 6.98 20.12 3.46
N ASP A 465 7.28 20.54 4.68
CA ASP A 465 6.76 21.77 5.28
C ASP A 465 7.48 23.02 4.71
N ASP A 466 7.28 23.30 3.41
CA ASP A 466 7.83 24.52 2.79
C ASP A 466 6.80 25.30 1.95
N PRO A 467 6.61 26.62 2.20
CA PRO A 467 5.91 27.53 1.28
C PRO A 467 6.48 27.61 -0.15
N TYR A 468 7.62 26.99 -0.46
CA TYR A 468 8.31 27.06 -1.76
C TYR A 468 8.31 25.75 -2.58
N CYS A 469 7.32 24.86 -2.44
CA CYS A 469 7.25 23.63 -3.25
C CYS A 469 8.51 22.74 -3.12
N ASN A 470 9.02 22.57 -1.89
CA ASN A 470 10.08 21.58 -1.63
C ASN A 470 9.54 20.17 -1.89
N ILE A 471 10.28 19.35 -2.64
CA ILE A 471 9.88 17.99 -3.04
C ILE A 471 10.74 16.88 -2.42
N VAL A 472 11.68 17.26 -1.53
CA VAL A 472 12.45 16.34 -0.68
C VAL A 472 12.11 16.62 0.78
N CYS A 473 11.44 15.68 1.44
CA CYS A 473 10.87 15.94 2.77
C CYS A 473 11.84 15.62 3.92
N PHE A 474 12.87 14.82 3.66
CA PHE A 474 13.88 14.40 4.63
C PHE A 474 15.22 15.13 4.44
N GLY A 475 15.15 16.44 4.22
CA GLY A 475 16.28 17.25 3.79
C GLY A 475 17.33 17.54 4.86
N ASP A 476 16.92 17.72 6.11
CA ASP A 476 17.76 18.09 7.26
C ASP A 476 18.26 16.87 8.07
N PHE A 477 17.80 15.67 7.73
CA PHE A 477 18.17 14.39 8.34
C PHE A 477 18.00 14.28 9.87
N GLU A 478 17.49 15.30 10.57
CA GLU A 478 17.32 15.30 12.03
C GLU A 478 16.26 14.30 12.49
N GLY A 479 15.31 13.98 11.60
CA GLY A 479 14.32 12.94 11.81
C GLY A 479 14.90 11.51 11.86
N PHE A 480 16.10 11.26 11.32
CA PHE A 480 16.66 9.91 11.18
C PHE A 480 17.34 9.41 12.45
N VAL A 481 17.33 8.10 12.66
CA VAL A 481 18.14 7.43 13.67
C VAL A 481 19.61 7.46 13.21
N PRO A 482 20.53 8.02 14.02
CA PRO A 482 21.94 7.98 13.68
C PRO A 482 22.48 6.55 13.82
N ALA A 483 22.56 5.82 12.71
CA ALA A 483 23.09 4.47 12.65
C ALA A 483 23.75 4.18 11.30
N VAL A 484 24.70 3.25 11.33
CA VAL A 484 25.34 2.75 10.13
C VAL A 484 24.37 1.80 9.44
N TYR A 485 24.19 1.93 8.13
CA TYR A 485 23.34 1.05 7.30
C TYR A 485 21.82 1.12 7.55
N SER A 486 21.30 2.10 8.30
CA SER A 486 19.86 2.13 8.65
C SER A 486 18.97 2.90 7.67
N ILE A 487 19.55 3.78 6.85
CA ILE A 487 18.77 4.81 6.15
C ILE A 487 17.77 4.26 5.12
N TYR A 488 18.06 3.11 4.48
CA TYR A 488 17.14 2.51 3.52
C TYR A 488 15.81 2.08 4.14
N GLY A 489 15.86 1.51 5.36
CA GLY A 489 14.67 1.13 6.10
C GLY A 489 13.87 2.35 6.56
N GLU A 490 14.57 3.40 7.00
CA GLU A 490 13.94 4.64 7.46
C GLU A 490 13.31 5.47 6.30
N LEU A 491 13.84 5.35 5.08
CA LEU A 491 13.25 5.91 3.87
C LEU A 491 12.15 5.03 3.27
N ASN A 492 11.95 3.81 3.78
CA ASN A 492 11.08 2.79 3.18
C ASN A 492 11.41 2.52 1.71
N VAL A 493 12.69 2.37 1.39
CA VAL A 493 13.15 2.09 0.03
C VAL A 493 14.10 0.89 -0.05
N PRO A 494 14.06 0.08 -1.13
CA PRO A 494 14.94 -1.09 -1.26
C PRO A 494 16.43 -0.72 -1.28
N PRO A 495 17.33 -1.43 -0.59
CA PRO A 495 18.75 -1.15 -0.67
C PRO A 495 19.26 -1.31 -2.11
N ILE A 496 20.14 -0.40 -2.53
CA ILE A 496 20.81 -0.50 -3.82
C ILE A 496 22.25 -0.96 -3.65
N GLN A 497 22.81 -1.58 -4.68
CA GLN A 497 24.22 -1.92 -4.77
C GLN A 497 24.76 -1.55 -6.15
N PHE A 498 26.08 -1.38 -6.23
CA PHE A 498 26.76 -1.18 -7.49
C PHE A 498 27.38 -2.50 -7.96
N SER A 499 27.40 -2.71 -9.28
CA SER A 499 28.01 -3.92 -9.85
C SER A 499 29.48 -4.10 -9.48
N GLU A 500 30.13 -3.01 -9.06
CA GLU A 500 31.53 -2.95 -8.69
C GLU A 500 31.78 -2.94 -7.16
N ALA A 501 30.79 -2.54 -6.34
CA ALA A 501 30.96 -2.34 -4.90
C ALA A 501 29.59 -2.28 -4.16
N PRO A 502 29.54 -2.64 -2.87
CA PRO A 502 28.36 -2.40 -2.05
C PRO A 502 28.09 -0.88 -1.90
N SER A 503 26.84 -0.52 -1.65
CA SER A 503 26.45 0.85 -1.24
C SER A 503 25.85 0.79 0.16
N SER A 504 26.33 1.67 1.03
CA SER A 504 26.01 1.69 2.46
C SER A 504 25.98 3.10 3.06
N PRO A 505 25.20 4.03 2.48
CA PRO A 505 25.04 5.35 3.05
C PRO A 505 24.58 5.26 4.51
N SER A 506 25.06 6.19 5.33
CA SER A 506 24.76 6.25 6.76
C SER A 506 24.31 7.66 7.16
N VAL A 507 23.52 7.75 8.23
CA VAL A 507 23.26 9.01 8.92
C VAL A 507 24.02 8.98 10.23
N GLU A 508 24.82 10.03 10.48
CA GLU A 508 25.65 10.11 11.67
C GLU A 508 25.36 11.40 12.45
N ASN A 509 25.37 11.32 13.78
CA ASN A 509 25.17 12.48 14.64
C ASN A 509 26.50 13.10 15.05
N TYR A 510 26.67 14.38 14.75
CA TYR A 510 27.82 15.17 15.14
C TYR A 510 27.38 16.45 15.85
N ASP A 511 27.74 16.58 17.12
CA ASP A 511 27.38 17.74 17.97
C ASP A 511 25.87 18.05 18.02
N GLY A 512 25.02 17.01 17.92
CA GLY A 512 23.57 17.15 17.95
C GLY A 512 22.92 17.44 16.60
N ASN A 513 23.68 17.42 15.51
CA ASN A 513 23.20 17.55 14.13
C ASN A 513 23.39 16.21 13.41
N ASN A 514 22.34 15.67 12.82
CA ASN A 514 22.40 14.51 11.96
C ASN A 514 22.86 14.92 10.57
N VAL A 515 23.74 14.13 9.97
CA VAL A 515 24.22 14.38 8.60
C VAL A 515 24.31 13.08 7.81
N LEU A 516 23.96 13.15 6.54
CA LEU A 516 24.13 12.06 5.59
C LEU A 516 25.61 11.94 5.19
N THR A 517 26.17 10.73 5.23
CA THR A 517 27.60 10.49 5.02
C THR A 517 27.94 9.57 3.83
N PRO A 518 27.74 9.98 2.56
CA PRO A 518 28.16 9.15 1.43
C PRO A 518 29.68 9.14 1.27
N GLY A 519 30.28 7.95 1.21
CA GLY A 519 31.70 7.70 0.99
C GLY A 519 32.05 7.14 -0.40
N ILE A 520 33.33 7.30 -0.78
CA ILE A 520 33.93 6.62 -1.94
C ILE A 520 35.42 6.32 -1.68
N GLY A 521 35.89 5.08 -1.93
CA GLY A 521 37.32 4.77 -1.82
C GLY A 521 37.71 3.30 -2.02
N THR A 522 39.00 3.02 -2.24
CA THR A 522 39.51 1.64 -2.30
C THR A 522 39.52 1.00 -0.91
N GLY A 523 38.61 0.05 -0.66
CA GLY A 523 38.40 -0.56 0.67
C GLY A 523 37.31 0.12 1.50
N PHE A 524 36.57 1.06 0.91
CA PHE A 524 35.28 1.58 1.38
C PHE A 524 34.20 1.19 0.37
N ASP A 525 32.95 1.24 0.80
CA ASP A 525 31.78 1.08 -0.05
C ASP A 525 31.62 2.31 -0.98
N TRP A 526 30.94 2.12 -2.12
CA TRP A 526 30.59 3.22 -3.00
C TRP A 526 29.18 3.64 -2.63
N ASP A 527 29.06 4.69 -1.83
CA ASP A 527 27.78 5.04 -1.28
C ASP A 527 27.01 5.94 -2.24
N ALA A 528 25.79 5.51 -2.51
CA ALA A 528 24.77 6.34 -3.08
C ALA A 528 23.44 6.05 -2.41
N ILE A 529 22.59 7.06 -2.41
CA ILE A 529 21.25 6.96 -1.87
C ILE A 529 20.23 7.45 -2.89
N PRO A 530 19.23 6.63 -3.23
CA PRO A 530 18.05 7.09 -3.93
C PRO A 530 17.10 7.76 -2.93
N ILE A 531 16.65 8.96 -3.29
CA ILE A 531 15.79 9.84 -2.52
C ILE A 531 14.49 9.98 -3.33
N PRO A 532 13.40 9.32 -2.91
CA PRO A 532 12.09 9.53 -3.52
C PRO A 532 11.64 10.98 -3.40
N LEU A 533 10.99 11.48 -4.46
CA LEU A 533 10.39 12.80 -4.46
C LEU A 533 8.93 12.71 -4.03
N SER A 534 8.47 13.67 -3.23
CA SER A 534 7.06 13.75 -2.81
C SER A 534 6.11 14.02 -3.98
N GLN A 535 6.64 14.59 -5.07
CA GLN A 535 5.96 14.74 -6.35
C GLN A 535 6.99 14.65 -7.49
N SER A 536 6.57 14.16 -8.65
CA SER A 536 7.47 14.05 -9.80
C SER A 536 7.82 15.42 -10.39
N ILE A 537 9.04 15.59 -10.91
CA ILE A 537 9.44 16.77 -11.69
C ILE A 537 8.93 16.58 -13.13
N PRO A 538 7.97 17.39 -13.61
CA PRO A 538 7.43 17.26 -14.97
C PRO A 538 8.48 17.59 -16.03
N VAL A 539 8.25 17.15 -17.27
CA VAL A 539 9.11 17.52 -18.41
C VAL A 539 9.07 19.04 -18.62
N ASP A 540 10.22 19.62 -18.94
CA ASP A 540 10.44 21.06 -19.15
C ASP A 540 10.30 21.95 -17.89
N CYS A 541 9.98 21.40 -16.72
CA CYS A 541 10.04 22.16 -15.46
C CYS A 541 11.48 22.33 -14.97
N GLU A 542 11.76 23.50 -14.37
CA GLU A 542 13.00 23.80 -13.65
C GLU A 542 12.84 23.45 -12.16
N VAL A 543 13.91 22.95 -11.55
CA VAL A 543 14.05 22.80 -10.11
C VAL A 543 15.26 23.57 -9.63
N GLN A 544 15.18 24.14 -8.43
CA GLN A 544 16.31 24.68 -7.68
C GLN A 544 16.68 23.71 -6.56
N ILE A 545 17.94 23.30 -6.51
CA ILE A 545 18.46 22.39 -5.50
C ILE A 545 19.43 23.17 -4.63
N SER A 546 19.21 23.15 -3.31
CA SER A 546 20.15 23.68 -2.31
C SER A 546 20.47 22.67 -1.23
N PHE A 547 21.70 22.67 -0.75
CA PHE A 547 22.14 21.78 0.34
C PHE A 547 23.39 22.34 1.02
N ASN A 548 23.62 21.93 2.25
CA ASN A 548 24.86 22.15 2.95
C ASN A 548 25.77 20.93 2.84
N ALA A 549 27.07 21.14 2.56
CA ALA A 549 28.00 20.02 2.51
C ALA A 549 29.46 20.38 2.80
N THR A 550 30.21 19.37 3.23
CA THR A 550 31.68 19.39 3.32
C THR A 550 32.23 17.99 3.05
N ALA A 551 33.55 17.85 2.93
CA ALA A 551 34.20 16.55 2.76
C ALA A 551 35.50 16.41 3.56
N LEU A 552 35.87 15.16 3.82
CA LEU A 552 37.16 14.77 4.37
C LEU A 552 37.89 13.86 3.40
N HIS A 553 39.17 14.15 3.17
CA HIS A 553 40.05 13.31 2.35
C HIS A 553 40.96 12.46 3.23
N MET A 554 40.68 11.17 3.28
CA MET A 554 41.38 10.15 4.04
C MET A 554 42.40 9.45 3.13
N TYR A 555 43.68 9.59 3.46
CA TYR A 555 44.84 8.89 2.88
C TYR A 555 45.62 9.59 1.74
N PHE A 556 46.80 10.09 2.12
CA PHE A 556 47.89 10.55 1.23
C PHE A 556 48.94 9.44 1.07
N MET A 557 49.13 8.92 -0.15
CA MET A 557 50.42 8.42 -0.60
C MET A 557 50.85 9.17 -1.86
N GLY A 558 51.06 10.48 -1.74
CA GLY A 558 51.63 11.31 -2.82
C GLY A 558 50.99 12.69 -2.87
N ASP A 559 51.79 13.73 -3.13
CA ASP A 559 51.41 15.15 -3.08
C ASP A 559 50.46 15.62 -4.21
N ASP A 560 49.53 14.79 -4.69
CA ASP A 560 48.66 15.14 -5.82
C ASP A 560 47.31 15.73 -5.35
N LEU A 561 47.34 17.02 -4.96
CA LEU A 561 46.17 17.86 -4.62
C LEU A 561 45.24 18.14 -5.82
N THR A 562 45.23 17.29 -6.84
CA THR A 562 44.45 17.50 -8.08
C THR A 562 43.08 16.86 -8.06
N LEU A 563 42.79 15.98 -7.09
CA LEU A 563 41.50 15.32 -6.92
C LEU A 563 40.61 16.11 -5.96
N GLN A 564 39.62 16.80 -6.51
CA GLN A 564 38.58 17.49 -5.75
C GLN A 564 37.39 16.56 -5.48
N PRO A 565 36.98 16.38 -4.20
CA PRO A 565 35.71 15.76 -3.84
C PRO A 565 34.52 16.47 -4.48
N THR A 566 33.54 15.70 -4.94
CA THR A 566 32.35 16.22 -5.61
C THR A 566 31.10 15.47 -5.17
N LEU A 567 29.95 16.14 -5.13
CA LEU A 567 28.64 15.51 -4.94
C LEU A 567 27.88 15.52 -6.27
N GLN A 568 27.40 14.35 -6.69
CA GLN A 568 26.64 14.18 -7.92
C GLN A 568 25.18 13.91 -7.58
N PHE A 569 24.30 14.63 -8.27
CA PHE A 569 22.85 14.44 -8.26
C PHE A 569 22.42 13.94 -9.63
N THR A 570 21.69 12.83 -9.66
CA THR A 570 21.16 12.22 -10.87
C THR A 570 19.64 12.10 -10.76
N ALA A 571 18.93 12.64 -11.74
CA ALA A 571 17.49 12.48 -11.88
C ALA A 571 17.17 11.08 -12.41
N LEU A 572 16.19 10.39 -11.82
CA LEU A 572 15.73 9.07 -12.24
C LEU A 572 14.22 9.08 -12.54
N SER A 573 13.81 8.42 -13.63
CA SER A 573 12.40 8.26 -13.98
C SER A 573 11.63 7.31 -13.06
N ASP A 574 12.35 6.42 -12.37
CA ASP A 574 11.79 5.43 -11.46
C ASP A 574 12.87 4.99 -10.44
N TYR A 575 12.47 4.23 -9.42
CA TYR A 575 13.38 3.69 -8.42
C TYR A 575 14.41 2.75 -9.06
N PRO A 576 15.71 2.89 -8.78
CA PRO A 576 16.75 2.07 -9.40
C PRO A 576 16.59 0.58 -9.04
N CYS A 577 16.94 -0.29 -9.98
CA CYS A 577 17.09 -1.72 -9.72
C CYS A 577 18.15 -1.97 -8.64
N ALA A 578 18.06 -3.13 -7.98
CA ALA A 578 18.94 -3.47 -6.85
C ALA A 578 20.44 -3.47 -7.18
N SER A 579 20.84 -3.75 -8.42
CA SER A 579 22.24 -3.69 -8.86
C SER A 579 22.40 -3.02 -10.22
N PHE A 580 23.24 -1.98 -10.29
CA PHE A 580 23.55 -1.27 -11.53
C PHE A 580 24.99 -0.73 -11.54
N PRO A 581 25.56 -0.40 -12.72
CA PRO A 581 26.88 0.22 -12.77
C PRO A 581 26.88 1.60 -12.11
N PHE A 582 27.91 1.89 -11.32
CA PHE A 582 28.04 3.20 -10.68
C PHE A 582 28.10 4.32 -11.74
N PRO A 583 27.23 5.37 -11.67
CA PRO A 583 27.12 6.39 -12.71
C PRO A 583 28.25 7.44 -12.65
N ASN A 584 29.50 6.98 -12.64
CA ASN A 584 30.69 7.80 -12.47
C ASN A 584 30.87 8.84 -13.59
N CYS A 585 30.82 10.13 -13.24
CA CYS A 585 31.17 11.22 -14.16
C CYS A 585 30.33 11.19 -15.47
N THR A 586 29.09 10.72 -15.41
CA THR A 586 28.28 10.46 -16.61
C THR A 586 27.61 11.74 -17.12
N PRO A 587 27.93 12.23 -18.34
CA PRO A 587 27.34 13.46 -18.85
C PRO A 587 25.94 13.22 -19.45
N GLY A 588 25.03 14.17 -19.25
CA GLY A 588 23.73 14.19 -19.92
C GLY A 588 22.78 13.07 -19.48
N GLN A 589 21.94 12.62 -20.42
CA GLN A 589 20.98 11.53 -20.21
C GLN A 589 21.62 10.18 -20.55
N PHE A 590 21.36 9.19 -19.71
CA PHE A 590 21.81 7.80 -19.84
C PHE A 590 20.73 6.85 -19.33
N SER A 591 20.97 5.55 -19.41
CA SER A 591 20.03 4.54 -18.94
C SER A 591 20.66 3.67 -17.87
N LEU A 592 19.87 3.33 -16.87
CA LEU A 592 20.20 2.37 -15.84
C LEU A 592 19.39 1.08 -16.05
N CYS A 593 19.75 0.02 -15.32
CA CYS A 593 18.93 -1.19 -15.21
C CYS A 593 18.60 -1.87 -16.55
N GLY A 594 19.60 -1.98 -17.43
CA GLY A 594 19.41 -2.61 -18.74
C GLY A 594 18.56 -1.81 -19.73
N GLY A 595 18.24 -0.54 -19.42
CA GLY A 595 17.47 0.35 -20.30
C GLY A 595 16.07 0.69 -19.81
N THR A 596 15.63 0.14 -18.67
CA THR A 596 14.29 0.38 -18.13
C THR A 596 14.15 1.75 -17.46
N ILE A 597 15.23 2.26 -16.88
CA ILE A 597 15.22 3.53 -16.13
C ILE A 597 15.98 4.59 -16.92
N THR A 598 15.30 5.71 -17.15
CA THR A 598 15.91 6.91 -17.72
C THR A 598 16.58 7.70 -16.60
N ALA A 599 17.87 7.98 -16.75
CA ALA A 599 18.65 8.74 -15.79
C ALA A 599 19.25 9.98 -16.46
N ALA A 600 19.42 11.08 -15.73
CA ALA A 600 20.11 12.27 -16.23
C ALA A 600 20.92 12.97 -15.15
N ASN A 601 22.15 13.37 -15.49
CA ASN A 601 22.97 14.16 -14.59
C ASN A 601 22.35 15.55 -14.37
N MET A 602 22.05 15.88 -13.12
CA MET A 602 21.46 17.17 -12.76
C MET A 602 22.52 18.23 -12.48
N THR A 603 23.69 17.80 -12.02
CA THR A 603 24.76 18.73 -11.64
C THR A 603 25.39 19.44 -12.84
N PRO A 604 25.93 20.66 -12.68
CA PRO A 604 26.54 21.42 -13.78
C PRO A 604 27.75 20.76 -14.45
N SER A 605 28.37 19.78 -13.78
CA SER A 605 29.53 19.04 -14.23
C SER A 605 29.21 17.55 -14.26
N PRO A 606 29.71 16.76 -15.23
CA PRO A 606 29.45 15.32 -15.28
C PRO A 606 29.86 14.58 -14.00
N CYS A 607 30.92 15.04 -13.33
CA CYS A 607 31.44 14.44 -12.10
C CYS A 607 30.81 14.99 -10.81
N GLY A 608 29.77 15.82 -10.89
CA GLY A 608 29.20 16.46 -9.70
C GLY A 608 29.77 17.85 -9.40
N LEU A 609 29.21 18.45 -8.35
CA LEU A 609 29.59 19.75 -7.81
C LEU A 609 30.78 19.62 -6.85
N PRO A 610 31.86 20.39 -7.05
CA PRO A 610 32.97 20.46 -6.10
C PRO A 610 32.50 20.87 -4.70
N VAL A 611 32.86 20.07 -3.70
CA VAL A 611 32.62 20.40 -2.28
C VAL A 611 33.91 20.81 -1.60
N ASP A 612 33.82 21.79 -0.71
CA ASP A 612 34.88 22.18 0.20
C ASP A 612 35.29 20.98 1.05
N PHE A 613 36.60 20.81 1.22
CA PHE A 613 37.13 19.66 1.96
C PHE A 613 38.27 20.03 2.88
N GLN A 614 38.45 19.24 3.93
CA GLN A 614 39.62 19.30 4.79
C GLN A 614 40.48 18.04 4.60
N ALA A 615 41.79 18.24 4.48
CA ALA A 615 42.73 17.13 4.48
C ALA A 615 42.88 16.57 5.91
N VAL A 616 42.83 15.24 6.08
CA VAL A 616 43.00 14.62 7.39
C VAL A 616 44.40 14.95 7.94
N PRO A 617 44.51 15.64 9.09
CA PRO A 617 45.79 15.98 9.69
C PRO A 617 46.51 14.73 10.20
N ALA A 618 47.82 14.82 10.42
CA ALA A 618 48.63 13.73 10.99
C ALA A 618 48.15 13.24 12.37
N ALA A 619 47.24 13.98 13.02
CA ALA A 619 46.59 13.64 14.28
C ALA A 619 45.49 12.56 14.15
N GLY A 620 45.09 12.19 12.92
CA GLY A 620 44.10 11.14 12.65
C GLY A 620 42.70 11.66 12.32
N ILE A 621 41.85 10.76 11.82
CA ILE A 621 40.50 11.05 11.28
C ILE A 621 39.58 11.69 12.33
N THR A 622 39.54 11.17 13.55
CA THR A 622 38.72 11.70 14.65
C THR A 622 39.03 13.16 14.96
N SER A 623 40.31 13.58 14.88
CA SER A 623 40.67 14.97 15.09
C SER A 623 40.28 15.88 13.91
N ALA A 624 40.13 15.33 12.70
CA ALA A 624 39.66 16.04 11.53
C ALA A 624 38.16 16.29 11.62
N ILE A 625 37.38 15.25 11.96
CA ILE A 625 35.93 15.33 12.15
C ILE A 625 35.59 16.34 13.25
N ASN A 626 36.26 16.27 14.40
CA ASN A 626 36.05 17.22 15.52
C ASN A 626 36.44 18.68 15.18
N ALA A 627 37.03 18.95 14.02
CA ALA A 627 37.37 20.30 13.57
C ALA A 627 36.33 20.87 12.58
N ILE A 628 35.34 20.08 12.17
CA ILE A 628 34.21 20.50 11.33
C ILE A 628 33.12 21.07 12.24
N ASP A 629 32.56 22.21 11.86
CA ASP A 629 31.37 22.78 12.49
C ASP A 629 30.13 22.32 11.71
N PHE A 630 29.53 21.22 12.14
CA PHE A 630 28.38 20.60 11.46
C PHE A 630 27.12 21.46 11.50
N ASN A 631 27.00 22.36 12.48
CA ASN A 631 25.89 23.33 12.53
C ASN A 631 26.04 24.48 11.51
N ASN A 632 27.19 24.63 10.85
CA ASN A 632 27.46 25.73 9.91
C ASN A 632 28.23 25.25 8.67
N LEU A 633 27.71 24.21 8.02
CA LEU A 633 28.30 23.69 6.79
C LEU A 633 28.15 24.67 5.60
N PRO A 634 29.12 24.71 4.64
CA PRO A 634 29.01 25.52 3.43
C PRO A 634 27.74 25.22 2.62
N ASN A 635 27.05 26.25 2.13
CA ASN A 635 25.82 26.13 1.33
C ASN A 635 26.13 26.11 -0.18
N TYR A 636 25.44 25.22 -0.92
CA TYR A 636 25.51 25.07 -2.37
C TYR A 636 24.11 25.21 -2.97
N ILE A 637 24.00 25.89 -4.12
CA ILE A 637 22.73 26.08 -4.83
C ILE A 637 22.97 25.95 -6.33
N PHE A 638 22.11 25.21 -7.05
CA PHE A 638 22.10 25.12 -8.51
C PHE A 638 20.69 24.83 -9.04
N SER A 639 20.44 25.12 -10.32
CA SER A 639 19.16 24.82 -10.98
C SER A 639 19.33 23.77 -12.07
N TRP A 640 18.28 23.00 -12.33
CA TRP A 640 18.22 22.00 -13.39
C TRP A 640 16.84 21.92 -14.04
N THR A 641 16.78 21.77 -15.36
CA THR A 641 15.53 21.61 -16.11
C THR A 641 15.35 20.16 -16.56
N ASN A 642 14.16 19.59 -16.35
CA ASN A 642 13.88 18.23 -16.78
C ASN A 642 13.78 18.13 -18.30
N THR A 643 14.83 17.59 -18.91
CA THR A 643 14.94 17.38 -20.36
C THR A 643 14.91 15.91 -20.76
N THR A 644 14.54 15.01 -19.83
CA THR A 644 14.62 13.55 -20.02
C THR A 644 13.54 12.99 -20.95
N GLY A 645 12.47 13.77 -21.18
CA GLY A 645 11.29 13.37 -21.95
C GLY A 645 10.26 12.55 -21.16
N GLN A 646 10.48 12.33 -19.85
CA GLN A 646 9.53 11.71 -18.93
C GLN A 646 9.58 12.38 -17.53
N PRO A 647 8.57 12.21 -16.67
CA PRO A 647 8.62 12.69 -15.30
C PRO A 647 9.77 12.04 -14.51
N VAL A 648 10.41 12.80 -13.62
CA VAL A 648 11.45 12.33 -12.70
C VAL A 648 10.82 12.11 -11.33
N THR A 649 10.99 10.93 -10.75
CA THR A 649 10.35 10.53 -9.48
C THR A 649 11.34 10.34 -8.35
N ASN A 650 12.63 10.17 -8.66
CA ASN A 650 13.68 9.89 -7.67
C ASN A 650 14.95 10.68 -8.00
N LEU A 651 15.72 11.00 -6.95
CA LEU A 651 17.06 11.55 -7.04
C LEU A 651 18.07 10.51 -6.56
N LEU A 652 19.12 10.24 -7.31
CA LEU A 652 20.27 9.50 -6.83
C LEU A 652 21.37 10.47 -6.44
N LEU A 653 21.70 10.49 -5.15
CA LEU A 653 22.81 11.24 -4.58
C LEU A 653 24.02 10.32 -4.39
N ASN A 654 25.18 10.70 -4.91
CA ASN A 654 26.42 9.95 -4.72
C ASN A 654 27.65 10.86 -4.58
N ALA A 655 28.63 10.41 -3.79
CA ALA A 655 29.95 11.05 -3.72
C ALA A 655 30.82 10.66 -4.92
N ASN A 656 31.67 11.57 -5.39
CA ASN A 656 32.58 11.35 -6.52
C ASN A 656 33.87 12.19 -6.39
N VAL A 657 34.77 12.11 -7.38
CA VAL A 657 35.97 12.95 -7.51
C VAL A 657 36.14 13.51 -8.92
N SER A 658 36.60 14.75 -9.01
CA SER A 658 36.64 15.55 -10.24
C SER A 658 37.54 15.05 -11.40
N VAL A 659 38.43 14.07 -11.22
CA VAL A 659 39.34 13.61 -12.31
C VAL A 659 39.87 12.17 -12.14
N GLY A 660 39.45 11.25 -13.02
CA GLY A 660 40.20 10.01 -13.33
C GLY A 660 40.12 8.87 -12.30
N ASP A 661 40.18 7.64 -12.84
CA ASP A 661 40.24 6.33 -12.17
C ASP A 661 40.24 6.34 -10.63
N ILE A 662 39.03 6.17 -10.07
CA ILE A 662 38.73 6.04 -8.62
C ILE A 662 39.63 5.03 -7.89
N SER A 663 40.27 4.11 -8.61
CA SER A 663 41.25 3.17 -8.06
C SER A 663 42.48 3.82 -7.41
N ASN A 664 42.75 5.11 -7.67
CA ASN A 664 43.88 5.84 -7.08
C ASN A 664 43.46 7.02 -6.17
N ALA A 665 42.16 7.23 -5.91
CA ALA A 665 41.66 8.47 -5.32
C ALA A 665 41.83 8.62 -3.78
N GLY A 666 42.28 7.57 -3.09
CA GLY A 666 42.17 7.50 -1.63
C GLY A 666 40.70 7.34 -1.22
N ALA A 667 40.40 7.52 0.07
CA ALA A 667 39.03 7.48 0.58
C ALA A 667 38.52 8.89 0.85
N VAL A 668 37.31 9.20 0.37
CA VAL A 668 36.64 10.47 0.58
C VAL A 668 35.34 10.19 1.33
N MET A 669 35.11 10.91 2.41
CA MET A 669 33.82 10.95 3.09
C MET A 669 33.22 12.33 2.86
N THR A 670 31.99 12.37 2.36
CA THR A 670 31.22 13.61 2.25
C THR A 670 30.20 13.66 3.38
N PHE A 671 29.87 14.87 3.82
CA PHE A 671 28.84 15.12 4.83
C PHE A 671 27.87 16.10 4.21
N LEU A 672 26.59 15.72 4.17
CA LEU A 672 25.52 16.49 3.53
C LEU A 672 24.38 16.68 4.53
N ASP A 673 23.81 17.89 4.50
CA ASP A 673 22.70 18.29 5.35
C ASP A 673 21.83 19.37 4.64
N ASN A 674 20.63 19.64 5.14
CA ASN A 674 19.68 20.67 4.69
C ASN A 674 19.42 20.64 3.17
N LEU A 675 19.19 19.45 2.60
CA LEU A 675 18.81 19.25 1.20
C LEU A 675 17.38 19.73 0.93
N ILE A 676 17.26 20.74 0.07
CA ILE A 676 16.00 21.30 -0.37
C ILE A 676 15.96 21.23 -1.89
N VAL A 677 14.84 20.76 -2.44
CA VAL A 677 14.61 20.70 -3.88
C VAL A 677 13.30 21.41 -4.17
N THR A 678 13.38 22.64 -4.66
CA THR A 678 12.23 23.49 -4.95
C THR A 678 11.82 23.34 -6.41
N LEU A 679 10.55 23.03 -6.66
CA LEU A 679 9.98 22.96 -8.01
C LEU A 679 9.58 24.36 -8.51
N GLU A 680 10.23 24.85 -9.57
CA GLU A 680 10.00 26.15 -10.22
C GLU A 680 9.29 25.95 -11.57
N CYS A 681 8.04 25.47 -11.56
CA CYS A 681 7.19 25.45 -12.76
C CYS A 681 6.46 26.81 -12.94
N GLU A 682 6.25 27.26 -14.19
CA GLU A 682 5.69 28.60 -14.49
C GLU A 682 4.20 28.77 -14.10
N GLU A 683 3.44 27.69 -13.94
CA GLU A 683 1.99 27.70 -13.66
C GLU A 683 1.65 26.96 -12.34
N HIS A 684 0.90 27.60 -11.43
CA HIS A 684 0.47 26.98 -10.17
C HIS A 684 -0.96 27.32 -9.76
N ILE A 685 -1.56 26.45 -8.96
CA ILE A 685 -2.91 26.58 -8.41
C ILE A 685 -2.81 27.09 -6.96
N SER A 686 -3.45 28.22 -6.67
CA SER A 686 -3.61 28.72 -5.30
C SER A 686 -4.99 28.41 -4.74
N ILE A 687 -5.05 28.12 -3.43
CA ILE A 687 -6.29 27.84 -2.70
C ILE A 687 -6.30 28.70 -1.44
N GLU A 688 -7.34 29.51 -1.30
CA GLU A 688 -7.54 30.40 -0.15
C GLU A 688 -8.92 30.18 0.46
N SER A 689 -9.05 30.25 1.78
CA SER A 689 -10.34 30.34 2.47
C SER A 689 -10.62 31.80 2.84
N ALA A 690 -11.89 32.19 2.89
CA ALA A 690 -12.23 33.50 3.43
C ALA A 690 -12.05 33.52 4.96
N ASP A 691 -11.70 34.70 5.49
CA ASP A 691 -11.83 34.96 6.93
C ASP A 691 -13.27 34.68 7.37
N LEU A 692 -13.43 33.82 8.39
CA LEU A 692 -14.74 33.44 8.92
C LEU A 692 -15.05 34.16 10.23
N ASP A 693 -16.33 34.47 10.42
CA ASP A 693 -16.86 35.02 11.65
C ASP A 693 -16.98 33.95 12.75
N GLU A 694 -17.04 34.42 14.01
CA GLU A 694 -17.17 33.63 15.23
C GLU A 694 -18.37 32.64 15.19
N VAL A 695 -18.16 31.37 15.59
CA VAL A 695 -19.15 30.28 15.43
C VAL A 695 -19.77 29.85 16.75
N CYS A 696 -21.08 29.55 16.76
CA CYS A 696 -21.81 29.10 17.96
C CYS A 696 -21.89 27.56 18.05
N PRO A 697 -21.81 26.96 19.25
CA PRO A 697 -22.16 25.55 19.44
C PRO A 697 -23.59 25.25 18.97
N GLY A 698 -23.80 24.18 18.19
CA GLY A 698 -25.12 23.81 17.66
C GLY A 698 -25.56 24.57 16.40
N SER A 699 -24.69 25.38 15.78
CA SER A 699 -24.99 26.14 14.57
C SER A 699 -24.48 25.46 13.29
N MET A 700 -24.87 26.01 12.13
CA MET A 700 -24.36 25.61 10.82
C MET A 700 -23.44 26.72 10.28
N VAL A 701 -22.32 26.34 9.68
CA VAL A 701 -21.34 27.26 9.08
C VAL A 701 -21.04 26.87 7.64
N SER A 702 -20.82 27.86 6.77
CA SER A 702 -20.46 27.66 5.37
C SER A 702 -19.11 28.32 5.09
N ILE A 703 -18.12 27.52 4.69
CA ILE A 703 -16.76 27.94 4.45
C ILE A 703 -16.50 28.03 2.94
N PRO A 704 -16.21 29.22 2.39
CA PRO A 704 -15.83 29.36 0.99
C PRO A 704 -14.34 29.14 0.79
N TYR A 705 -14.00 28.26 -0.15
CA TYR A 705 -12.64 28.01 -0.64
C TYR A 705 -12.53 28.51 -2.08
N THR A 706 -11.66 29.49 -2.32
CA THR A 706 -11.39 30.05 -3.64
C THR A 706 -10.17 29.35 -4.23
N ILE A 707 -10.34 28.76 -5.42
CA ILE A 707 -9.29 28.05 -6.16
C ILE A 707 -8.97 28.86 -7.41
N CYS A 708 -7.71 29.25 -7.60
CA CYS A 708 -7.25 30.09 -8.69
C CYS A 708 -6.06 29.45 -9.43
N LEU A 709 -6.03 29.59 -10.75
CA LEU A 709 -4.83 29.36 -11.55
C LEU A 709 -4.04 30.67 -11.64
N GLU A 710 -2.79 30.65 -11.19
CA GLU A 710 -1.88 31.78 -11.23
C GLU A 710 -0.94 31.70 -12.44
N ASN A 711 -0.67 32.87 -13.04
CA ASN A 711 0.25 33.05 -14.18
C ASN A 711 0.01 32.12 -15.40
N PRO A 712 -1.21 32.06 -15.96
CA PRO A 712 -1.48 31.23 -17.14
C PRO A 712 -0.64 31.66 -18.36
N GLU A 713 -0.04 30.70 -19.07
CA GLU A 713 0.63 30.94 -20.35
C GLU A 713 -0.33 31.49 -21.43
N THR A 714 0.24 32.05 -22.50
CA THR A 714 -0.51 32.68 -23.60
C THR A 714 -1.18 31.73 -24.59
N GLU A 715 -1.15 30.41 -24.35
CA GLU A 715 -1.75 29.38 -25.19
C GLU A 715 -2.94 28.72 -24.48
N PRO A 716 -3.90 28.11 -25.21
CA PRO A 716 -5.10 27.56 -24.58
C PRO A 716 -4.79 26.34 -23.71
N LEU A 717 -5.11 26.44 -22.42
CA LEU A 717 -4.90 25.38 -21.42
C LEU A 717 -6.07 24.36 -21.40
N PRO A 718 -5.82 23.09 -21.03
CA PRO A 718 -6.88 22.13 -20.75
C PRO A 718 -7.70 22.51 -19.50
N PRO A 719 -8.92 21.97 -19.31
CA PRO A 719 -9.68 22.16 -18.08
C PRO A 719 -8.91 21.64 -16.86
N VAL A 720 -8.90 22.43 -15.78
CA VAL A 720 -8.24 22.10 -14.51
C VAL A 720 -9.22 21.35 -13.62
N ASN A 721 -8.76 20.24 -13.01
CA ASN A 721 -9.53 19.44 -12.04
C ASN A 721 -8.76 19.33 -10.72
N VAL A 722 -9.31 19.88 -9.65
CA VAL A 722 -8.74 19.85 -8.29
C VAL A 722 -9.65 19.02 -7.39
N PHE A 723 -9.10 18.00 -6.74
CA PHE A 723 -9.78 17.26 -5.67
C PHE A 723 -9.52 17.97 -4.34
N LEU A 724 -10.55 18.09 -3.51
CA LEU A 724 -10.51 18.72 -2.19
C LEU A 724 -11.01 17.74 -1.13
N ASP A 725 -10.29 17.59 -0.01
CA ASP A 725 -10.71 16.80 1.15
C ASP A 725 -10.61 17.62 2.44
N ALA A 726 -11.73 17.76 3.15
CA ALA A 726 -11.79 18.52 4.41
C ALA A 726 -11.40 17.70 5.66
N ASN A 727 -11.08 16.40 5.52
CA ASN A 727 -10.68 15.50 6.61
C ASN A 727 -11.60 15.51 7.84
N THR A 728 -12.90 15.72 7.61
CA THR A 728 -13.86 15.97 8.70
C THR A 728 -14.16 14.74 9.57
N GLU A 729 -13.85 13.52 9.11
CA GLU A 729 -14.03 12.29 9.87
C GLU A 729 -13.16 12.23 11.14
N ALA A 730 -12.03 12.93 11.13
CA ALA A 730 -11.10 13.02 12.26
C ALA A 730 -11.55 14.03 13.34
N LEU A 731 -12.67 14.75 13.16
CA LEU A 731 -13.11 15.83 14.05
C LEU A 731 -14.40 15.46 14.82
N PRO A 732 -14.29 14.96 16.07
CA PRO A 732 -15.44 14.59 16.87
C PRO A 732 -16.41 15.76 17.10
N GLY A 733 -17.67 15.59 16.71
CA GLY A 733 -18.74 16.57 16.94
C GLY A 733 -18.90 17.60 15.82
N VAL A 734 -18.13 17.53 14.74
CA VAL A 734 -18.36 18.28 13.50
C VAL A 734 -18.91 17.29 12.46
N SER A 735 -19.87 17.72 11.64
CA SER A 735 -20.40 16.87 10.56
C SER A 735 -20.67 17.69 9.30
N VAL A 736 -20.39 17.12 8.13
CA VAL A 736 -20.65 17.77 6.85
C VAL A 736 -22.13 17.66 6.52
N ILE A 737 -22.73 18.78 6.13
CA ILE A 737 -24.10 18.82 5.64
C ILE A 737 -24.06 18.63 4.12
N PRO A 738 -24.65 17.55 3.58
CA PRO A 738 -24.68 17.34 2.14
C PRO A 738 -25.46 18.48 1.46
N GLY A 739 -24.74 19.32 0.71
CA GLY A 739 -25.29 20.45 -0.01
C GLY A 739 -24.20 21.21 -0.76
N GLY A 740 -24.15 21.07 -2.08
CA GLY A 740 -23.08 21.60 -2.92
C GLY A 740 -22.30 20.50 -3.64
N ILE A 741 -21.01 20.71 -3.84
CA ILE A 741 -20.09 19.76 -4.52
C ILE A 741 -19.38 18.80 -3.54
N PHE A 742 -19.45 19.06 -2.23
CA PHE A 742 -18.88 18.21 -1.19
C PHE A 742 -19.83 17.07 -0.81
N ASN A 743 -19.29 15.86 -0.67
CA ASN A 743 -20.02 14.68 -0.20
C ASN A 743 -20.12 14.67 1.35
N ALA A 744 -20.79 13.65 1.91
CA ALA A 744 -20.97 13.52 3.36
C ALA A 744 -19.66 13.27 4.14
N LEU A 745 -18.58 12.89 3.45
CA LEU A 745 -17.25 12.68 4.02
C LEU A 745 -16.41 13.97 4.00
N GLY A 746 -16.89 15.03 3.33
CA GLY A 746 -16.16 16.30 3.18
C GLY A 746 -15.26 16.36 1.96
N GLN A 747 -15.52 15.54 0.93
CA GLN A 747 -14.72 15.48 -0.30
C GLN A 747 -15.45 16.08 -1.51
N ALA A 748 -14.72 16.80 -2.37
CA ALA A 748 -15.25 17.41 -3.60
C ALA A 748 -14.26 17.30 -4.78
N ASN A 749 -14.80 17.29 -6.01
CA ASN A 749 -14.00 17.49 -7.22
C ASN A 749 -14.42 18.79 -7.89
N VAL A 750 -13.47 19.71 -8.07
CA VAL A 750 -13.67 21.04 -8.61
C VAL A 750 -13.07 21.14 -10.00
N ALA A 751 -13.93 21.29 -11.01
CA ALA A 751 -13.53 21.49 -12.39
C ALA A 751 -13.76 22.95 -12.83
N PHE A 752 -12.75 23.58 -13.44
CA PHE A 752 -12.90 24.88 -14.08
C PHE A 752 -12.09 25.00 -15.38
N ASP A 753 -12.55 25.85 -16.30
CA ASP A 753 -11.89 26.09 -17.59
C ASP A 753 -11.10 27.41 -17.51
N PRO A 754 -9.75 27.36 -17.48
CA PRO A 754 -8.90 28.54 -17.37
C PRO A 754 -9.08 29.53 -18.52
N ASN A 755 -9.58 29.05 -19.68
CA ASN A 755 -9.85 29.92 -20.84
C ASN A 755 -11.08 30.81 -20.63
N THR A 756 -11.92 30.51 -19.64
CA THR A 756 -13.16 31.24 -19.35
C THR A 756 -13.14 31.94 -18.00
N ASN A 757 -12.61 31.31 -16.96
CA ASN A 757 -12.45 31.86 -15.62
C ASN A 757 -11.18 31.29 -15.00
N LEU A 758 -10.31 32.17 -14.48
CA LEU A 758 -9.07 31.76 -13.81
C LEU A 758 -9.29 31.28 -12.37
N CYS A 759 -10.45 31.57 -11.78
CA CYS A 759 -10.78 31.17 -10.42
C CYS A 759 -12.21 30.62 -10.31
N THR A 760 -12.42 29.76 -9.31
CA THR A 760 -13.73 29.23 -8.91
C THR A 760 -13.83 29.14 -7.39
N THR A 761 -15.04 29.00 -6.84
CA THR A 761 -15.27 28.93 -5.39
C THR A 761 -16.08 27.68 -5.04
N ALA A 762 -15.59 26.91 -4.08
CA ALA A 762 -16.24 25.76 -3.47
C ALA A 762 -16.75 26.11 -2.06
N TYR A 763 -17.90 25.57 -1.66
CA TYR A 763 -18.50 25.85 -0.34
C TYR A 763 -18.61 24.57 0.49
N LEU A 764 -17.90 24.52 1.62
CA LEU A 764 -17.99 23.43 2.60
C LEU A 764 -19.02 23.81 3.68
N ASN A 765 -20.08 23.02 3.84
CA ASN A 765 -21.14 23.27 4.83
C ASN A 765 -20.99 22.31 6.01
N LEU A 766 -20.82 22.86 7.22
CA LEU A 766 -20.60 22.08 8.45
C LEU A 766 -21.71 22.34 9.47
N SER A 767 -22.06 21.30 10.23
CA SER A 767 -22.86 21.36 11.46
C SER A 767 -21.96 21.18 12.66
N ILE A 768 -21.98 22.15 13.58
CA ILE A 768 -21.15 22.16 14.79
C ILE A 768 -21.93 21.58 15.97
N GLY A 769 -21.38 20.59 16.65
CA GLY A 769 -22.00 19.92 17.79
C GLY A 769 -22.24 20.84 18.98
N THR A 770 -23.22 20.50 19.83
CA THR A 770 -23.54 21.28 21.03
C THR A 770 -22.56 21.05 22.19
N ALA A 771 -21.59 20.15 22.02
CA ALA A 771 -20.61 19.80 23.05
C ALA A 771 -19.41 20.77 23.11
N PHE A 772 -19.25 21.63 22.10
CA PHE A 772 -18.20 22.64 22.07
C PHE A 772 -18.47 23.77 23.07
N THR A 773 -17.41 24.30 23.68
CA THR A 773 -17.44 25.40 24.65
C THR A 773 -16.76 26.64 24.09
N ALA A 774 -17.22 27.83 24.51
CA ALA A 774 -16.61 29.10 24.13
C ALA A 774 -15.10 29.14 24.42
N GLY A 775 -14.34 29.64 23.45
CA GLY A 775 -12.88 29.70 23.47
C GLY A 775 -12.18 28.48 22.87
N GLN A 776 -12.91 27.44 22.44
CA GLN A 776 -12.33 26.35 21.65
C GLN A 776 -12.15 26.78 20.20
N GLU A 777 -11.08 26.29 19.57
CA GLU A 777 -10.82 26.44 18.14
C GLU A 777 -11.04 25.10 17.46
N ILE A 778 -11.73 25.11 16.31
CA ILE A 778 -11.88 23.96 15.43
C ILE A 778 -11.03 24.24 14.20
N ASN A 779 -10.03 23.39 13.98
CA ASN A 779 -9.16 23.45 12.81
C ASN A 779 -9.76 22.56 11.71
N ILE A 780 -10.18 23.17 10.61
CA ILE A 780 -10.61 22.44 9.41
C ILE A 780 -9.42 22.40 8.47
N ASN A 781 -8.84 21.22 8.27
CA ASN A 781 -7.71 21.06 7.38
C ASN A 781 -8.18 20.64 5.99
N MET A 782 -8.05 21.54 5.00
CA MET A 782 -8.50 21.27 3.64
C MET A 782 -7.31 20.86 2.76
N GLU A 783 -7.20 19.58 2.48
CA GLU A 783 -6.22 19.02 1.55
C GLU A 783 -6.67 19.18 0.10
N ALA A 784 -5.71 19.34 -0.81
CA ALA A 784 -5.97 19.48 -2.22
C ALA A 784 -4.99 18.67 -3.08
N PHE A 785 -5.52 17.98 -4.08
CA PHE A 785 -4.75 17.12 -4.97
C PHE A 785 -5.15 17.37 -6.43
N ASN A 786 -4.18 17.30 -7.34
CA ASN A 786 -4.45 17.32 -8.77
C ASN A 786 -4.88 15.90 -9.22
N SER A 787 -5.96 15.81 -10.01
CA SER A 787 -6.51 14.53 -10.49
C SER A 787 -6.54 14.40 -12.02
N GLY A 788 -5.93 15.35 -12.76
CA GLY A 788 -5.99 15.44 -14.22
C GLY A 788 -4.64 15.43 -14.93
N ALA A 789 -4.67 15.16 -16.25
CA ALA A 789 -3.49 15.06 -17.15
C ALA A 789 -2.81 16.40 -17.51
N GLY A 790 -2.91 17.41 -16.64
CA GLY A 790 -2.20 18.68 -16.73
C GLY A 790 -1.55 18.93 -15.36
N ASP A 791 -0.24 18.70 -15.28
CA ASP A 791 0.51 18.72 -14.03
C ASP A 791 0.82 20.16 -13.61
N PHE A 792 -0.11 20.83 -12.93
CA PHE A 792 0.11 22.12 -12.27
C PHE A 792 0.57 21.89 -10.82
N CYS A 793 1.57 22.63 -10.36
CA CYS A 793 1.94 22.68 -8.95
C CYS A 793 0.83 23.35 -8.14
N ILE A 794 0.43 22.83 -6.97
CA ILE A 794 -0.45 23.56 -6.05
C ILE A 794 0.47 24.38 -5.13
N SER A 795 0.49 25.70 -5.30
CA SER A 795 1.30 26.58 -4.45
C SER A 795 0.69 26.61 -3.05
N GLY A 796 1.37 25.96 -2.12
CA GLY A 796 1.19 26.18 -0.69
C GLY A 796 -0.01 25.51 -0.03
N ASN A 797 -0.29 24.21 -0.24
CA ASN A 797 -1.10 23.41 0.70
C ASN A 797 -1.12 21.89 0.38
N SER A 798 -0.01 21.18 0.59
CA SER A 798 -0.07 19.73 0.85
C SER A 798 -0.30 19.41 2.33
N SER A 799 -0.04 20.36 3.24
CA SER A 799 -0.40 20.29 4.67
C SER A 799 -1.86 20.66 4.96
N GLY A 800 -2.61 20.98 3.90
CA GLY A 800 -3.98 21.42 3.94
C GLY A 800 -4.16 22.86 4.42
N LEU A 801 -5.09 23.56 3.78
CA LEU A 801 -5.45 24.93 4.15
C LEU A 801 -6.17 24.88 5.50
N ASN A 802 -5.45 25.12 6.59
CA ASN A 802 -6.05 25.16 7.92
C ASN A 802 -6.94 26.40 8.07
N THR A 803 -8.25 26.15 8.12
CA THR A 803 -9.26 27.17 8.42
C THR A 803 -9.67 27.04 9.88
N VAL A 804 -9.36 28.07 10.68
CA VAL A 804 -9.64 28.08 12.12
C VAL A 804 -11.01 28.68 12.38
N LEU A 805 -11.89 27.90 13.02
CA LEU A 805 -13.18 28.38 13.53
C LEU A 805 -13.08 28.62 15.04
N THR A 806 -13.24 29.86 15.47
CA THR A 806 -13.30 30.17 16.91
C THR A 806 -14.73 30.02 17.44
N ILE A 807 -14.90 29.16 18.45
CA ILE A 807 -16.16 28.97 19.14
C ILE A 807 -16.37 30.09 20.16
N ILE A 808 -17.50 30.78 20.10
CA ILE A 808 -17.85 31.84 21.04
C ILE A 808 -19.06 31.48 21.91
N ASP A 809 -19.17 32.18 23.04
CA ASP A 809 -20.37 32.11 23.88
C ASP A 809 -21.44 33.00 23.26
N CYS A 810 -22.35 32.38 22.51
CA CYS A 810 -23.47 33.08 21.88
C CYS A 810 -24.61 33.41 22.87
N GLY A 811 -24.41 33.17 24.17
CA GLY A 811 -25.48 33.18 25.16
C GLY A 811 -26.37 31.94 25.02
N ASP A 812 -27.30 31.76 25.97
CA ASP A 812 -28.26 30.65 25.96
C ASP A 812 -28.80 30.43 24.54
N PRO A 813 -28.79 29.18 24.03
CA PRO A 813 -29.23 28.90 22.66
C PRO A 813 -30.63 29.50 22.48
N PRO A 814 -30.88 30.24 21.38
CA PRO A 814 -32.22 30.67 21.08
C PRO A 814 -33.11 29.44 21.14
N PRO A 815 -34.30 29.54 21.75
CA PRO A 815 -35.16 28.39 21.99
C PRO A 815 -35.34 27.67 20.66
N SER A 816 -35.00 26.38 20.66
CA SER A 816 -35.42 25.34 19.72
C SER A 816 -36.20 25.85 18.49
N PRO A 817 -35.76 25.56 17.24
CA PRO A 817 -36.43 26.02 16.01
C PRO A 817 -37.92 25.65 15.92
N TYR A 818 -38.43 24.80 16.81
CA TYR A 818 -39.86 24.52 17.00
C TYR A 818 -40.69 25.65 17.63
N ASN A 819 -40.09 26.69 18.24
CA ASN A 819 -40.83 27.78 18.90
C ASN A 819 -41.04 29.04 18.05
N CYS A 820 -40.45 29.16 16.86
CA CYS A 820 -40.74 30.28 15.97
C CYS A 820 -42.18 30.24 15.42
N LEU A 821 -42.82 29.07 15.48
CA LEU A 821 -44.22 28.86 15.06
C LEU A 821 -45.23 29.51 16.02
N ASP A 822 -44.92 29.63 17.32
CA ASP A 822 -45.83 30.19 18.32
C ASP A 822 -45.97 31.73 18.23
N MET A 823 -45.11 32.40 17.45
CA MET A 823 -45.12 33.86 17.28
C MET A 823 -45.48 34.35 15.87
N LEU A 824 -45.66 33.46 14.89
CA LEU A 824 -45.90 33.84 13.50
C LEU A 824 -47.29 33.38 13.03
N ASN A 825 -48.09 34.32 12.52
CA ASN A 825 -49.34 33.99 11.83
C ASN A 825 -49.00 33.48 10.42
N PHE A 826 -49.03 32.16 10.19
CA PHE A 826 -48.89 31.56 8.86
C PHE A 826 -50.19 31.69 8.05
N PHE A 827 -50.07 31.93 6.74
CA PHE A 827 -51.20 31.88 5.82
C PHE A 827 -51.08 30.69 4.86
N THR A 828 -52.05 29.78 4.88
CA THR A 828 -52.27 28.83 3.77
C THR A 828 -53.33 29.43 2.85
N VAL A 829 -53.03 29.60 1.56
CA VAL A 829 -54.03 29.97 0.55
C VAL A 829 -54.47 28.70 -0.16
N ASN A 830 -55.71 28.28 0.06
CA ASN A 830 -56.27 27.16 -0.70
C ASN A 830 -56.53 27.61 -2.14
N ALA A 831 -56.15 26.77 -3.10
CA ALA A 831 -56.35 27.03 -4.53
C ALA A 831 -57.85 27.14 -4.87
N GLY A 832 -58.40 28.36 -4.82
CA GLY A 832 -59.75 28.65 -5.32
C GLY A 832 -60.63 29.64 -4.53
N THR A 833 -60.28 30.06 -3.31
CA THR A 833 -61.07 31.09 -2.57
C THR A 833 -60.21 32.01 -1.69
N PRO A 834 -60.56 33.31 -1.53
CA PRO A 834 -59.78 34.29 -0.77
C PRO A 834 -60.08 34.26 0.74
N ASN A 835 -60.11 33.07 1.35
CA ASN A 835 -60.22 32.92 2.81
C ASN A 835 -58.94 32.27 3.33
N ALA A 836 -58.14 33.01 4.11
CA ALA A 836 -56.98 32.47 4.81
C ALA A 836 -57.41 31.81 6.13
N PHE A 837 -56.76 30.71 6.50
CA PHE A 837 -56.86 30.08 7.81
C PHE A 837 -55.50 30.12 8.50
N ILE A 838 -55.49 30.31 9.83
CA ILE A 838 -54.26 30.24 10.64
C ILE A 838 -54.02 28.77 10.99
N LEU A 839 -52.87 28.22 10.60
CA LEU A 839 -52.40 26.91 11.06
C LEU A 839 -51.16 27.09 11.93
N SER A 840 -51.01 26.22 12.92
CA SER A 840 -49.91 26.18 13.89
C SER A 840 -48.76 25.23 13.49
N GLU A 841 -48.79 24.65 12.28
CA GLU A 841 -47.83 23.62 11.82
C GLU A 841 -47.54 23.77 10.31
N PHE A 842 -46.32 23.36 9.89
CA PHE A 842 -45.92 23.31 8.47
C PHE A 842 -46.76 22.25 7.72
N ASP A 843 -47.23 22.59 6.52
CA ASP A 843 -48.07 21.71 5.70
C ASP A 843 -47.17 21.09 4.63
N THR A 844 -47.06 19.76 4.65
CA THR A 844 -46.22 19.00 3.71
C THR A 844 -46.86 18.83 2.34
N ASP A 845 -48.12 19.24 2.15
CA ASP A 845 -48.75 19.26 0.84
C ASP A 845 -48.19 20.41 -0.04
N ARG A 846 -47.97 20.13 -1.33
CA ARG A 846 -47.52 21.13 -2.33
C ARG A 846 -48.66 22.04 -2.80
N ASN A 847 -49.30 22.71 -1.85
CA ASN A 847 -50.29 23.73 -2.14
C ASN A 847 -49.63 24.94 -2.81
N SER A 848 -50.34 25.59 -3.71
CA SER A 848 -49.84 26.76 -4.45
C SER A 848 -50.87 27.87 -4.56
N TYR A 849 -50.39 29.10 -4.60
CA TYR A 849 -51.16 30.29 -4.91
C TYR A 849 -50.74 30.84 -6.28
N SER A 850 -51.72 31.12 -7.13
CA SER A 850 -51.50 31.75 -8.43
C SER A 850 -52.29 33.06 -8.55
N PRO A 851 -51.63 34.19 -8.84
CA PRO A 851 -52.31 35.43 -9.19
C PRO A 851 -53.29 35.21 -10.37
N PRO A 852 -54.57 35.61 -10.24
CA PRO A 852 -55.55 35.40 -11.30
C PRO A 852 -55.40 36.37 -12.47
N THR A 853 -54.72 37.50 -12.27
CA THR A 853 -54.45 38.54 -13.28
C THR A 853 -53.11 39.22 -12.99
N SER A 854 -52.50 39.87 -14.01
CA SER A 854 -51.32 40.72 -13.80
C SER A 854 -51.61 41.82 -12.78
N GLN A 855 -50.70 42.01 -11.83
CA GLN A 855 -50.91 42.93 -10.71
C GLN A 855 -49.58 43.36 -10.07
N THR A 856 -49.61 44.49 -9.38
CA THR A 856 -48.49 44.98 -8.56
C THR A 856 -48.84 44.81 -7.09
N TRP A 857 -47.98 44.11 -6.36
CA TRP A 857 -48.03 43.95 -4.92
C TRP A 857 -47.15 45.00 -4.26
N GLN A 858 -47.72 45.71 -3.31
CA GLN A 858 -47.05 46.72 -2.49
C GLN A 858 -47.81 46.84 -1.16
N PRO A 859 -47.26 47.50 -0.13
CA PRO A 859 -47.93 47.66 1.16
C PRO A 859 -49.35 48.24 1.01
N GLY A 860 -50.36 47.48 1.45
CA GLY A 860 -51.77 47.86 1.35
C GLY A 860 -52.42 47.68 -0.03
N SER A 861 -51.71 47.14 -1.02
CA SER A 861 -52.24 46.80 -2.35
C SER A 861 -51.70 45.44 -2.79
N HIS A 862 -52.23 44.38 -2.19
CA HIS A 862 -51.94 42.98 -2.54
C HIS A 862 -53.18 42.12 -2.18
N PRO A 863 -53.33 40.89 -2.71
CA PRO A 863 -54.55 40.09 -2.57
C PRO A 863 -54.88 39.67 -1.13
N PHE A 864 -53.96 39.88 -0.18
CA PHE A 864 -54.11 39.52 1.23
C PHE A 864 -54.37 40.72 2.15
N THR A 865 -54.51 41.94 1.61
CA THR A 865 -54.69 43.20 2.39
C THR A 865 -55.89 43.16 3.33
N ALA A 866 -56.94 42.40 3.02
CA ALA A 866 -58.11 42.24 3.89
C ALA A 866 -57.78 41.51 5.22
N ILE A 867 -56.64 40.82 5.28
CA ILE A 867 -56.22 39.98 6.41
C ILE A 867 -54.99 40.57 7.09
N THR A 868 -54.01 41.04 6.32
CA THR A 868 -52.75 41.60 6.83
C THR A 868 -52.77 43.12 6.99
N GLY A 869 -53.85 43.80 6.58
CA GLY A 869 -53.90 45.25 6.51
C GLY A 869 -52.86 45.80 5.53
N SER A 870 -52.20 46.89 5.90
CA SER A 870 -51.09 47.49 5.13
C SER A 870 -49.72 46.89 5.48
N SER A 871 -49.68 45.62 5.94
CA SER A 871 -48.41 44.95 6.27
C SER A 871 -47.48 44.92 5.05
N THR A 872 -46.21 45.16 5.30
CA THR A 872 -45.11 44.91 4.37
C THR A 872 -44.74 43.44 4.33
N ASP A 873 -45.04 42.69 5.40
CA ASP A 873 -44.51 41.35 5.63
C ASP A 873 -45.58 40.29 5.32
N LEU A 874 -45.21 39.30 4.51
CA LEU A 874 -46.04 38.17 4.10
C LEU A 874 -45.28 36.86 4.26
N SER A 875 -45.84 35.92 5.02
CA SER A 875 -45.26 34.57 5.19
C SER A 875 -46.05 33.53 4.41
N PHE A 876 -45.36 32.71 3.62
CA PHE A 876 -45.89 31.71 2.70
C PHE A 876 -45.53 30.30 3.14
N ASN A 877 -46.56 29.49 3.37
CA ASN A 877 -46.45 28.03 3.51
C ASN A 877 -47.03 27.31 2.28
N VAL A 878 -46.92 27.94 1.10
CA VAL A 878 -47.37 27.46 -0.21
C VAL A 878 -46.44 27.98 -1.31
N ASP A 879 -46.40 27.32 -2.46
CA ASP A 879 -45.68 27.83 -3.64
C ASP A 879 -46.39 29.07 -4.22
N LEU A 880 -45.62 30.10 -4.60
CA LEU A 880 -46.13 31.23 -5.38
C LEU A 880 -45.88 30.97 -6.86
N VAL A 881 -46.93 30.62 -7.61
CA VAL A 881 -46.84 30.24 -9.02
C VAL A 881 -47.34 31.38 -9.90
N ILE A 882 -46.50 31.89 -10.80
CA ILE A 882 -46.83 32.95 -11.77
C ILE A 882 -47.12 32.29 -13.12
N PRO A 883 -48.40 32.22 -13.54
CA PRO A 883 -48.78 31.52 -14.76
C PRO A 883 -48.36 32.25 -16.04
N ALA A 884 -48.43 31.53 -17.17
CA ALA A 884 -48.21 32.10 -18.50
C ALA A 884 -49.14 33.30 -18.77
N GLY A 885 -48.57 34.41 -19.27
CA GLY A 885 -49.31 35.63 -19.62
C GLY A 885 -49.62 36.56 -18.44
N ILE A 886 -49.17 36.22 -17.23
CA ILE A 886 -49.33 37.03 -16.03
C ILE A 886 -48.02 37.73 -15.69
N GLU A 887 -48.10 39.02 -15.40
CA GLU A 887 -47.01 39.83 -14.89
C GLU A 887 -47.29 40.19 -13.42
N LEU A 888 -46.43 39.73 -12.53
CA LEU A 888 -46.47 40.06 -11.11
C LEU A 888 -45.29 40.97 -10.78
N ALA A 889 -45.56 42.19 -10.34
CA ALA A 889 -44.55 43.08 -9.77
C ALA A 889 -44.69 43.09 -8.24
N ILE A 890 -43.60 42.96 -7.49
CA ILE A 890 -43.58 42.98 -6.03
C ILE A 890 -42.63 44.09 -5.57
N ASN A 891 -43.19 45.11 -4.93
CA ASN A 891 -42.51 46.35 -4.63
C ASN A 891 -42.63 46.70 -3.15
N ASP A 892 -41.51 47.03 -2.48
CA ASP A 892 -41.48 47.50 -1.09
C ASP A 892 -42.11 46.52 -0.07
N MET A 893 -41.91 45.20 -0.26
CA MET A 893 -42.46 44.15 0.61
C MET A 893 -41.39 43.21 1.18
N ASN A 894 -41.75 42.42 2.20
CA ASN A 894 -40.93 41.34 2.74
C ASN A 894 -41.71 40.02 2.61
N LEU A 895 -41.16 39.04 1.89
CA LEU A 895 -41.79 37.74 1.65
C LEU A 895 -40.94 36.65 2.29
N PHE A 896 -41.56 35.86 3.17
CA PHE A 896 -40.90 34.78 3.91
C PHE A 896 -41.47 33.43 3.51
N PHE A 897 -40.66 32.47 3.08
CA PHE A 897 -41.11 31.14 2.62
C PHE A 897 -40.73 30.03 3.58
N ALA A 898 -41.60 29.04 3.74
CA ALA A 898 -41.25 27.79 4.42
C ALA A 898 -40.17 27.01 3.63
N PRO A 899 -39.37 26.14 4.29
CA PRO A 899 -38.17 25.54 3.68
C PRO A 899 -38.40 24.79 2.35
N ASP A 900 -39.56 24.16 2.19
CA ASP A 900 -39.93 23.37 1.02
C ASP A 900 -40.75 24.13 -0.03
N LYS A 901 -40.92 25.45 0.12
CA LYS A 901 -41.72 26.30 -0.77
C LYS A 901 -40.85 27.20 -1.62
N ARG A 902 -41.40 27.63 -2.76
CA ARG A 902 -40.69 28.40 -3.79
C ARG A 902 -41.57 29.39 -4.54
N ILE A 903 -40.92 30.25 -5.31
CA ILE A 903 -41.56 31.02 -6.38
C ILE A 903 -41.33 30.29 -7.71
N LEU A 904 -42.39 30.03 -8.46
CA LEU A 904 -42.34 29.35 -9.75
C LEU A 904 -42.89 30.25 -10.87
N VAL A 905 -42.04 30.67 -11.79
CA VAL A 905 -42.43 31.43 -12.99
C VAL A 905 -42.59 30.47 -14.15
N GLN A 906 -43.82 30.28 -14.65
CA GLN A 906 -44.13 29.41 -15.78
C GLN A 906 -43.75 30.06 -17.12
N PRO A 907 -43.61 29.29 -18.22
CA PRO A 907 -43.25 29.85 -19.52
C PRO A 907 -44.22 30.94 -19.98
N GLY A 908 -43.71 32.15 -20.21
CA GLY A 908 -44.48 33.33 -20.61
C GLY A 908 -45.11 34.13 -19.46
N GLY A 909 -44.87 33.75 -18.21
CA GLY A 909 -45.10 34.61 -17.03
C GLY A 909 -43.92 35.56 -16.81
N SER A 910 -44.15 36.65 -16.06
CA SER A 910 -43.12 37.64 -15.72
C SER A 910 -43.19 37.99 -14.24
N LEU A 911 -42.02 38.03 -13.59
CA LEU A 911 -41.84 38.47 -12.20
C LEU A 911 -40.89 39.66 -12.19
N SER A 912 -41.34 40.77 -11.60
CA SER A 912 -40.50 41.93 -11.31
C SER A 912 -40.49 42.12 -9.79
N ILE A 913 -39.30 42.32 -9.22
CA ILE A 913 -39.12 42.50 -7.79
C ILE A 913 -38.30 43.78 -7.61
N GLU A 914 -38.84 44.75 -6.87
CA GLU A 914 -38.17 46.01 -6.59
C GLU A 914 -38.22 46.29 -5.08
N ASN A 915 -37.07 46.65 -4.48
CA ASN A 915 -36.96 47.01 -3.07
C ASN A 915 -37.70 46.05 -2.12
N THR A 916 -37.61 44.75 -2.37
CA THR A 916 -38.35 43.71 -1.66
C THR A 916 -37.37 42.69 -1.11
N VAL A 917 -37.55 42.28 0.14
CA VAL A 917 -36.78 41.20 0.76
C VAL A 917 -37.51 39.88 0.51
N ILE A 918 -36.79 38.87 0.05
CA ILE A 918 -37.31 37.50 -0.07
C ILE A 918 -36.39 36.58 0.70
N ASP A 919 -36.93 35.90 1.69
CA ASP A 919 -36.16 35.06 2.59
C ASP A 919 -36.96 33.84 3.05
N GLY A 920 -36.34 32.97 3.82
CA GLY A 920 -37.01 31.91 4.54
C GLY A 920 -37.65 32.39 5.84
N VAL A 921 -38.73 31.73 6.26
CA VAL A 921 -39.35 32.00 7.56
C VAL A 921 -38.40 31.51 8.66
N CYS A 922 -38.10 32.33 9.66
CA CYS A 922 -37.20 31.97 10.77
C CYS A 922 -35.76 31.65 10.33
N GLU A 923 -35.26 32.34 9.30
CA GLU A 923 -33.87 32.23 8.81
C GLU A 923 -33.48 30.82 8.32
N VAL A 924 -34.45 29.92 8.11
CA VAL A 924 -34.21 28.63 7.44
C VAL A 924 -34.27 28.78 5.93
N MET A 925 -33.31 28.20 5.21
CA MET A 925 -33.25 28.27 3.75
C MET A 925 -34.52 27.74 3.08
N TRP A 926 -35.10 28.53 2.18
CA TRP A 926 -36.23 28.15 1.34
C TRP A 926 -35.77 27.66 -0.04
N THR A 927 -36.66 27.04 -0.82
CA THR A 927 -36.28 26.38 -2.09
C THR A 927 -35.89 27.37 -3.21
N GLY A 928 -36.21 28.66 -3.08
CA GLY A 928 -35.77 29.72 -4.00
C GLY A 928 -36.73 30.01 -5.17
N VAL A 929 -36.21 30.63 -6.24
CA VAL A 929 -36.99 31.01 -7.44
C VAL A 929 -36.66 30.07 -8.61
N GLN A 930 -37.69 29.41 -9.16
CA GLN A 930 -37.59 28.61 -10.37
C GLN A 930 -38.26 29.32 -11.55
N VAL A 931 -37.52 29.56 -12.63
CA VAL A 931 -38.06 30.10 -13.90
C VAL A 931 -38.07 29.01 -14.96
N GLN A 932 -39.22 28.75 -15.57
CA GLN A 932 -39.40 27.72 -16.60
C GLN A 932 -39.51 28.36 -17.99
N GLY A 933 -38.62 28.00 -18.91
CA GLY A 933 -38.68 28.41 -20.32
C GLY A 933 -37.34 28.27 -21.05
N PRO A 934 -37.33 28.24 -22.40
CA PRO A 934 -36.11 28.25 -23.20
C PRO A 934 -35.51 29.66 -23.08
N GLY A 935 -34.52 29.87 -22.22
CA GLY A 935 -33.94 31.18 -21.93
C GLY A 935 -33.24 31.85 -23.12
N MET A 936 -33.97 32.27 -24.17
CA MET A 936 -33.45 33.02 -25.30
C MET A 936 -34.50 33.93 -25.98
N ASN A 937 -34.02 35.12 -26.35
CA ASN A 937 -34.58 36.13 -27.27
C ASN A 937 -35.47 37.25 -26.73
N ILE A 938 -35.01 37.98 -25.71
CA ILE A 938 -35.24 39.42 -25.65
C ILE A 938 -33.92 40.08 -25.24
N SER A 939 -33.37 40.96 -26.08
CA SER A 939 -32.25 41.82 -25.72
C SER A 939 -32.57 42.50 -24.38
N PRO A 940 -31.66 42.56 -23.39
CA PRO A 940 -31.90 43.32 -22.19
C PRO A 940 -32.25 44.74 -22.62
N ASN A 941 -33.48 45.18 -22.34
CA ASN A 941 -33.72 46.61 -22.24
C ASN A 941 -32.84 47.09 -21.07
N SER A 942 -32.34 48.31 -21.16
CA SER A 942 -31.30 48.89 -20.28
C SER A 942 -31.67 49.00 -18.79
N ASN A 943 -32.74 48.34 -18.34
CA ASN A 943 -33.25 48.38 -16.98
C ASN A 943 -33.27 47.02 -16.27
N ASN A 944 -32.91 45.92 -16.95
CA ASN A 944 -32.82 44.60 -16.32
C ASN A 944 -31.36 44.15 -16.24
N ALA A 945 -30.57 44.84 -15.41
CA ALA A 945 -29.46 44.18 -14.75
C ALA A 945 -30.04 43.48 -13.52
N GLY A 946 -29.77 42.18 -13.37
CA GLY A 946 -29.88 41.55 -12.06
C GLY A 946 -29.00 42.35 -11.11
N LYS A 947 -29.65 43.04 -10.16
CA LYS A 947 -29.06 43.34 -8.88
C LYS A 947 -29.51 42.28 -7.91
#